data_AF-A0A421JJI0-F1
#
_entry.id   AF-A0A421JJI0-F1
#
_cell.length_a   1.000
_cell.length_b   1.000
_cell.length_c   1.000
_cell.angle_alpha   90.00
_cell.angle_beta   90.00
_cell.angle_gamma   90.00
#
_symmetry.space_group_name_H-M   'P 1'
#
loop_
_entity.id
_entity.type
_entity.pdbx_description
1 polymer ?
#
loop_
_entity_poly.entity_id
_entity_poly.type
_entity_poly.pdbx_seq_one_letter_code
_entity_poly.pdbx_strand_id
1 'polypeptide(L)'
;MTAPTEDSSSSLSPGNSIISQKDHSFEGSSGSAYVEPLRESEQQPDSSAPRRYSISSQSQRSQRSSGSRFSNLTGISQVSSMVSAIRDDRLLDADDKARSSYAERGRSAASLVSEELNKSINRNVRRRRSTSISLEGGMTPQGAFAEGKYEEEEQEEEIEEEGIPQQDKGFAWFVALCSMLAAFSTWGANAGYGVFLGYYLTNNIFPGATKYDFALIGSLVKFLGHALSAVAALVLKVLGFKLTLCVAIVLQTLGYMLASISTKIWQLYLTQGLLVGLGFVLVYIPASLVLPEWFKNRRATAFGICVSGTGLGGVVFALSINNVIERSGSHRWALRMVGFVVLFATIICALGMKHRRKRNITLKESLSSSFITDTFKIVFDFRVFNSRGMVFLVLWYGVSLMGYTLMIFTLSSYATSVGLTAKQGSNLTAILNGFQVIGRPIIGAVADRIGRANTAAIVAVISTVFMLAFWINASTYGALIAFSVLSGMIIGFGTCLSQPLCADLLEDNLEMLPAGWSGLNMFVSPAVLVVQVIALALVREHNSRPYLNTQIFAGAGFFACFILIFPVREHLIYNIIDKRLSEAEYQIKNIRPTTTAGYLKASAFEESDKLLEQEVIRSNQAELTRIITGIRDDRHLDEVEKEKYRERNEPDYILASQLDLASIHTRPKSTTDLESAKNRSLHYEASVTDKSSSEEEIDQGPPLDKGIAWLMAICGTLAVFSTWGASAGFGVFLNFYLSDNTFPGASKYDFALVGGTVMCLANILSPFGALLYKMLGFKLVCILGICLQTAGYILASFATKFWQLYLTQGVVVGVSFVLIFIPVTLVLPTWFLKHKATSMGIVVSGAGLGGLVFSLSINRVIEQTGDQRWALRMVGFVTLFASLLVAIVLKPRNQKPVPLKEGLSMQFIKQNVKLIFDPRVFKSPGLCYLAMWFAIALTGYTLMLFSLSSFASSIGLTHSQGSVLTSVMNAAQTVGRPCMGLLADKLGRANFTGLLCLLNSIVLYAFWINATSYGALIAFSTIIGLIIGVGSSMAQPLLADILEDNLEKLPAGWSGVNIFVSPFCLLAEVIALALVTKGYKPYLHTQIFAGTCFFSCFILMFLVREFLVRRLLSKRLLISEERLNRIRDSTESLKSEPIPEMVDNVDEESDDILEERITRYNGLLQGTTTGFFMRMLYPIRI
;
A
#
# COMPACT_ATOMS: atom_id res chain seq x y z
N MET A 1 15.31 55.86 37.71
CA MET A 1 16.44 56.53 38.40
C MET A 1 17.69 55.69 38.15
N THR A 2 18.87 56.32 38.03
CA THR A 2 20.25 55.80 38.34
C THR A 2 20.48 54.28 38.25
N ALA A 3 21.22 53.67 37.31
CA ALA A 3 22.47 54.04 36.57
C ALA A 3 23.75 54.08 37.46
N PRO A 4 24.98 53.93 36.92
CA PRO A 4 25.49 53.01 35.87
C PRO A 4 26.89 52.41 36.23
N THR A 5 27.85 52.39 35.27
CA THR A 5 29.34 52.11 35.35
C THR A 5 29.80 50.64 35.48
N GLU A 6 30.96 50.20 34.93
CA GLU A 6 31.90 50.80 33.94
C GLU A 6 32.77 49.78 33.16
N ASP A 7 33.46 50.34 32.15
CA ASP A 7 34.54 49.93 31.23
C ASP A 7 35.73 49.06 31.77
N SER A 8 36.77 48.65 31.01
CA SER A 8 37.33 49.21 29.75
C SER A 8 38.12 48.25 28.84
N SER A 9 38.22 48.66 27.56
CA SER A 9 39.21 48.45 26.46
C SER A 9 40.55 47.69 26.71
N SER A 10 41.32 47.24 25.70
CA SER A 10 41.54 47.65 24.29
C SER A 10 42.15 46.46 23.46
N SER A 11 42.74 46.51 22.24
CA SER A 11 43.22 47.57 21.30
C SER A 11 43.43 47.03 19.86
N LEU A 12 43.82 47.94 18.93
CA LEU A 12 44.68 47.78 17.72
C LEU A 12 44.29 46.88 16.52
N SER A 13 43.96 47.57 15.42
CA SER A 13 44.04 47.20 13.98
C SER A 13 45.10 48.15 13.32
N PRO A 14 45.20 48.42 11.98
CA PRO A 14 44.50 47.92 10.77
C PRO A 14 45.45 47.59 9.55
N GLY A 15 44.88 47.19 8.39
CA GLY A 15 45.66 47.10 7.13
C GLY A 15 44.99 46.51 5.87
N ASN A 16 44.47 47.40 5.01
CA ASN A 16 44.24 47.37 3.54
C ASN A 16 45.15 46.44 2.66
N SER A 17 44.85 46.08 1.39
CA SER A 17 43.66 46.16 0.50
C SER A 17 43.91 45.59 -0.93
N ILE A 18 42.85 45.24 -1.68
CA ILE A 18 42.67 45.45 -3.16
C ILE A 18 43.36 44.50 -4.23
N ILE A 19 42.48 43.87 -5.06
CA ILE A 19 42.53 43.58 -6.54
C ILE A 19 43.51 42.53 -7.19
N SER A 20 42.89 41.43 -7.67
CA SER A 20 42.89 40.83 -9.04
C SER A 20 44.09 40.11 -9.72
N GLN A 21 43.79 38.85 -10.17
CA GLN A 21 44.17 38.12 -11.41
C GLN A 21 45.64 37.91 -11.86
N LYS A 22 45.91 36.63 -12.23
CA LYS A 22 46.74 36.14 -13.37
C LYS A 22 48.26 36.43 -13.36
N ASP A 23 49.13 35.67 -14.04
CA ASP A 23 48.95 34.71 -15.14
C ASP A 23 49.89 33.46 -15.06
N HIS A 24 50.05 32.70 -16.15
CA HIS A 24 50.76 31.40 -16.23
C HIS A 24 52.31 31.46 -16.40
N SER A 25 52.96 30.35 -15.98
CA SER A 25 54.22 29.73 -16.52
C SER A 25 55.52 30.55 -16.48
N PHE A 26 56.65 30.00 -15.98
CA PHE A 26 57.49 29.02 -16.69
C PHE A 26 58.43 28.24 -15.72
N GLU A 27 58.95 27.07 -16.17
CA GLU A 27 60.17 26.31 -15.74
C GLU A 27 60.61 26.20 -14.25
N GLY A 28 61.25 25.11 -13.79
CA GLY A 28 61.60 23.86 -14.48
C GLY A 28 62.45 22.89 -13.61
N SER A 29 62.28 21.58 -13.83
CA SER A 29 63.11 20.45 -13.33
C SER A 29 63.23 20.17 -11.82
N SER A 30 62.52 19.15 -11.34
CA SER A 30 63.14 17.91 -10.82
C SER A 30 62.07 16.84 -10.54
N GLY A 31 62.32 15.58 -10.96
CA GLY A 31 61.37 14.46 -10.80
C GLY A 31 60.48 14.19 -12.02
N SER A 32 60.91 13.28 -12.89
CA SER A 32 60.20 12.77 -14.08
C SER A 32 60.60 11.29 -14.29
N ALA A 33 59.91 10.41 -15.00
CA ALA A 33 58.58 10.34 -15.66
C ALA A 33 58.23 8.81 -15.75
N TYR A 34 57.17 8.24 -16.36
CA TYR A 34 56.46 8.50 -17.63
C TYR A 34 55.01 7.96 -17.62
N VAL A 35 54.33 8.08 -18.76
CA VAL A 35 52.87 8.04 -18.98
C VAL A 35 52.55 7.39 -20.36
N GLU A 36 51.28 7.01 -20.60
CA GLU A 36 50.63 6.68 -21.90
C GLU A 36 50.72 5.22 -22.49
N PRO A 37 49.84 4.81 -23.45
CA PRO A 37 49.17 3.49 -23.38
C PRO A 37 48.91 2.76 -24.75
N LEU A 38 47.95 1.80 -24.75
CA LEU A 38 47.10 1.32 -25.87
C LEU A 38 47.75 0.86 -27.22
N ARG A 39 47.73 -0.45 -27.52
CA ARG A 39 46.87 -1.06 -28.59
C ARG A 39 47.00 -2.59 -28.79
N GLU A 40 45.89 -3.14 -29.34
CA GLU A 40 45.71 -4.25 -30.33
C GLU A 40 46.27 -5.69 -30.16
N SER A 41 45.31 -6.64 -30.24
CA SER A 41 45.26 -7.92 -31.00
C SER A 41 46.28 -9.08 -30.86
N GLU A 42 45.71 -10.24 -30.48
CA GLU A 42 45.81 -11.56 -31.15
C GLU A 42 46.94 -12.62 -30.89
N GLN A 43 46.45 -13.87 -30.75
CA GLN A 43 46.98 -15.20 -31.17
C GLN A 43 48.33 -15.76 -30.66
N GLN A 44 48.24 -16.73 -29.72
CA GLN A 44 48.82 -18.12 -29.72
C GLN A 44 50.34 -18.39 -29.95
N PRO A 45 50.88 -19.64 -29.79
CA PRO A 45 50.33 -20.89 -29.21
C PRO A 45 51.23 -21.60 -28.15
N ASP A 46 50.70 -22.70 -27.58
CA ASP A 46 51.33 -23.93 -27.02
C ASP A 46 52.79 -23.98 -26.49
N SER A 47 52.99 -24.59 -25.30
CA SER A 47 53.30 -26.04 -25.19
C SER A 47 53.85 -26.55 -23.83
N SER A 48 53.56 -27.82 -23.54
CA SER A 48 54.32 -28.77 -22.67
C SER A 48 54.32 -28.64 -21.12
N ALA A 49 54.52 -29.79 -20.47
CA ALA A 49 54.78 -30.02 -19.03
C ALA A 49 55.83 -31.14 -18.90
N PRO A 50 56.49 -31.41 -17.73
CA PRO A 50 55.97 -32.48 -16.85
C PRO A 50 56.40 -32.53 -15.34
N ARG A 51 55.59 -33.25 -14.53
CA ARG A 51 55.92 -34.20 -13.42
C ARG A 51 56.79 -33.82 -12.18
N ARG A 52 56.11 -33.84 -11.01
CA ARG A 52 56.33 -34.69 -9.79
C ARG A 52 57.75 -35.16 -9.36
N TYR A 53 58.07 -35.04 -8.06
CA TYR A 53 57.84 -36.14 -7.06
C TYR A 53 58.02 -35.69 -5.58
N SER A 54 57.97 -36.63 -4.63
CA SER A 54 57.76 -36.45 -3.17
C SER A 54 58.68 -37.32 -2.30
N ILE A 55 58.83 -37.01 -1.01
CA ILE A 55 59.43 -37.88 0.03
C ILE A 55 58.70 -37.70 1.39
N SER A 56 58.79 -38.64 2.33
CA SER A 56 57.95 -38.62 3.56
C SER A 56 58.43 -39.53 4.71
N SER A 57 57.65 -39.56 5.82
CA SER A 57 57.75 -40.46 7.01
C SER A 57 58.75 -40.03 8.10
N GLN A 58 58.74 -40.54 9.35
CA GLN A 58 58.00 -41.63 10.04
C GLN A 58 57.77 -41.22 11.53
N SER A 59 57.20 -41.94 12.52
CA SER A 59 56.74 -43.33 12.75
C SER A 59 55.61 -43.35 13.83
N GLN A 60 54.62 -44.24 13.83
CA GLN A 60 54.50 -45.57 14.52
C GLN A 60 54.86 -45.61 16.02
N ARG A 61 54.18 -46.38 16.90
CA ARG A 61 53.12 -47.43 16.76
C ARG A 61 51.77 -46.93 17.37
N SER A 62 50.72 -47.67 17.75
CA SER A 62 50.42 -49.12 17.92
C SER A 62 48.89 -49.39 17.77
N GLN A 63 48.36 -50.53 18.24
CA GLN A 63 46.96 -50.98 17.99
C GLN A 63 46.23 -51.65 19.18
N ARG A 64 44.91 -51.43 19.25
CA ARG A 64 43.81 -52.41 19.53
C ARG A 64 42.45 -51.66 19.45
N SER A 65 41.31 -52.15 18.96
CA SER A 65 40.92 -53.17 17.96
C SER A 65 39.40 -53.45 18.13
N SER A 66 38.54 -52.76 17.40
CA SER A 66 37.16 -53.23 17.07
C SER A 66 36.56 -52.33 16.01
N GLY A 67 35.98 -52.88 14.94
CA GLY A 67 35.37 -52.06 13.89
C GLY A 67 34.17 -52.73 13.23
N SER A 68 33.25 -51.90 12.72
CA SER A 68 32.47 -52.13 11.49
C SER A 68 31.47 -50.97 11.28
N ARG A 69 31.06 -50.75 10.02
CA ARG A 69 30.10 -49.72 9.53
C ARG A 69 30.61 -48.29 9.29
N PHE A 70 31.68 -48.17 8.50
CA PHE A 70 31.88 -47.02 7.60
C PHE A 70 32.27 -47.56 6.21
N SER A 71 31.29 -47.72 5.31
CA SER A 71 31.50 -48.38 4.00
C SER A 71 30.46 -48.01 2.92
N ASN A 72 29.76 -46.89 3.05
CA ASN A 72 28.64 -46.50 2.16
C ASN A 72 28.72 -45.06 1.61
N LEU A 73 29.91 -44.44 1.63
CA LEU A 73 30.13 -43.05 1.20
C LEU A 73 31.05 -42.89 -0.01
N THR A 74 31.62 -43.97 -0.55
CA THR A 74 32.56 -43.96 -1.68
C THR A 74 31.90 -43.95 -3.06
N GLY A 75 30.65 -44.43 -3.19
CA GLY A 75 29.95 -44.45 -4.50
C GLY A 75 29.50 -43.07 -4.99
N ILE A 76 29.07 -42.20 -4.07
CA ILE A 76 28.45 -40.90 -4.42
C ILE A 76 29.45 -39.94 -5.08
N SER A 77 30.72 -39.94 -4.65
CA SER A 77 31.75 -39.09 -5.27
C SER A 77 32.11 -39.53 -6.69
N GLN A 78 32.07 -40.84 -6.99
CA GLN A 78 32.29 -41.35 -8.34
C GLN A 78 31.16 -40.91 -9.29
N VAL A 79 29.90 -41.04 -8.88
CA VAL A 79 28.75 -40.57 -9.66
C VAL A 79 28.85 -39.06 -9.94
N SER A 80 29.19 -38.25 -8.92
CA SER A 80 29.38 -36.81 -9.10
C SER A 80 30.46 -36.47 -10.14
N SER A 81 31.54 -37.24 -10.20
CA SER A 81 32.62 -37.03 -11.17
C SER A 81 32.28 -37.48 -12.60
N MET A 82 31.43 -38.50 -12.77
CA MET A 82 30.91 -38.89 -14.08
C MET A 82 29.89 -37.88 -14.62
N VAL A 83 29.02 -37.33 -13.77
CA VAL A 83 28.03 -36.33 -14.19
C VAL A 83 28.70 -35.00 -14.60
N SER A 84 29.80 -34.59 -13.97
CA SER A 84 30.57 -33.44 -14.46
C SER A 84 31.23 -33.71 -15.81
N ALA A 85 31.74 -34.91 -16.06
CA ALA A 85 32.42 -35.26 -17.31
C ALA A 85 31.47 -35.36 -18.54
N ILE A 86 30.15 -35.37 -18.33
CA ILE A 86 29.13 -35.38 -19.39
C ILE A 86 28.72 -33.94 -19.80
N ARG A 87 29.16 -32.92 -19.05
CA ARG A 87 28.68 -31.52 -19.19
C ARG A 87 29.59 -30.60 -20.02
N ASP A 88 30.79 -31.03 -20.40
CA ASP A 88 31.74 -30.19 -21.15
C ASP A 88 31.66 -30.45 -22.68
N ASP A 89 31.48 -29.38 -23.45
CA ASP A 89 31.23 -29.38 -24.91
C ASP A 89 32.47 -29.77 -25.77
N ARG A 90 32.92 -31.04 -25.69
CA ARG A 90 34.01 -31.59 -26.54
C ARG A 90 33.78 -33.05 -27.00
N LEU A 91 32.59 -33.39 -27.49
CA LEU A 91 32.26 -34.74 -28.01
C LEU A 91 31.50 -34.76 -29.37
N LEU A 92 31.88 -33.86 -30.28
CA LEU A 92 31.39 -33.88 -31.67
C LEU A 92 32.15 -34.85 -32.59
N ASP A 93 33.47 -35.03 -32.40
CA ASP A 93 34.34 -35.89 -33.22
C ASP A 93 34.62 -37.28 -32.60
N ALA A 94 33.58 -37.99 -32.15
CA ALA A 94 33.71 -39.31 -31.53
C ALA A 94 32.81 -40.36 -32.19
N ASP A 95 33.46 -41.40 -32.73
CA ASP A 95 32.90 -42.54 -33.45
C ASP A 95 31.70 -43.21 -32.71
N ASP A 96 30.66 -43.62 -33.43
CA ASP A 96 29.41 -44.13 -32.83
C ASP A 96 29.62 -45.39 -31.94
N LYS A 97 30.68 -46.18 -32.21
CA LYS A 97 31.08 -47.31 -31.36
C LYS A 97 31.54 -46.89 -29.95
N ALA A 98 31.97 -45.64 -29.76
CA ALA A 98 32.26 -45.12 -28.42
C ALA A 98 30.96 -44.75 -27.69
N ARG A 99 30.02 -44.08 -28.39
CA ARG A 99 28.74 -43.62 -27.84
C ARG A 99 27.89 -44.77 -27.28
N SER A 100 27.81 -45.90 -28.00
CA SER A 100 27.10 -47.09 -27.51
C SER A 100 27.69 -47.67 -26.22
N SER A 101 29.03 -47.81 -26.13
CA SER A 101 29.70 -48.37 -24.97
C SER A 101 29.56 -47.49 -23.71
N TYR A 102 29.59 -46.16 -23.86
CA TYR A 102 29.30 -45.25 -22.74
C TYR A 102 27.83 -45.31 -22.31
N ALA A 103 26.87 -45.46 -23.24
CA ALA A 103 25.46 -45.63 -22.92
C ALA A 103 25.15 -46.96 -22.20
N GLU A 104 25.88 -48.04 -22.49
CA GLU A 104 25.79 -49.29 -21.73
C GLU A 104 26.38 -49.16 -20.32
N ARG A 105 27.55 -48.53 -20.18
CA ARG A 105 28.16 -48.29 -18.85
C ARG A 105 27.30 -47.38 -17.98
N GLY A 106 26.66 -46.36 -18.54
CA GLY A 106 25.68 -45.53 -17.85
C GLY A 106 24.46 -46.32 -17.34
N ARG A 107 23.90 -47.20 -18.18
CA ARG A 107 22.78 -48.09 -17.79
C ARG A 107 23.18 -49.10 -16.70
N SER A 108 24.38 -49.66 -16.76
CA SER A 108 24.93 -50.55 -15.72
C SER A 108 25.15 -49.82 -14.38
N ALA A 109 25.67 -48.59 -14.40
CA ALA A 109 25.79 -47.77 -13.19
C ALA A 109 24.42 -47.44 -12.57
N ALA A 110 23.43 -47.09 -13.41
CA ALA A 110 22.07 -46.82 -12.94
C ALA A 110 21.38 -48.05 -12.33
N SER A 111 21.57 -49.25 -12.89
CA SER A 111 21.01 -50.48 -12.32
C SER A 111 21.63 -50.83 -10.97
N LEU A 112 22.96 -50.67 -10.80
CA LEU A 112 23.64 -50.86 -9.52
C LEU A 112 23.14 -49.89 -8.44
N VAL A 113 22.99 -48.61 -8.77
CA VAL A 113 22.44 -47.60 -7.83
C VAL A 113 21.01 -47.95 -7.42
N SER A 114 20.17 -48.38 -8.37
CA SER A 114 18.80 -48.83 -8.10
C SER A 114 18.75 -50.06 -7.20
N GLU A 115 19.61 -51.06 -7.46
CA GLU A 115 19.68 -52.29 -6.66
C GLU A 115 20.18 -52.02 -5.23
N GLU A 116 21.17 -51.13 -5.07
CA GLU A 116 21.70 -50.76 -3.75
C GLU A 116 20.72 -49.89 -2.95
N LEU A 117 19.95 -49.02 -3.61
CA LEU A 117 18.83 -48.30 -3.01
C LEU A 117 17.74 -49.27 -2.53
N ASN A 118 17.36 -50.25 -3.36
CA ASN A 118 16.39 -51.29 -2.99
C ASN A 118 16.89 -52.17 -1.83
N LYS A 119 18.18 -52.50 -1.78
CA LYS A 119 18.82 -53.20 -0.64
C LYS A 119 18.83 -52.34 0.63
N SER A 120 18.86 -51.01 0.52
CA SER A 120 18.75 -50.08 1.65
C SER A 120 17.31 -49.99 2.18
N ILE A 121 16.33 -49.82 1.29
CA ILE A 121 14.89 -49.79 1.61
C ILE A 121 14.48 -51.08 2.32
N ASN A 122 14.84 -52.25 1.78
CA ASN A 122 14.53 -53.54 2.38
C ASN A 122 15.16 -53.75 3.76
N ARG A 123 16.32 -53.15 4.07
CA ARG A 123 16.90 -53.18 5.44
C ARG A 123 16.09 -52.34 6.43
N ASN A 124 15.51 -51.22 5.99
CA ASN A 124 14.66 -50.38 6.84
C ASN A 124 13.29 -51.04 7.08
N VAL A 125 12.69 -51.68 6.06
CA VAL A 125 11.48 -52.51 6.21
C VAL A 125 11.71 -53.67 7.19
N ARG A 126 12.82 -54.41 7.07
CA ARG A 126 13.18 -55.47 8.03
C ARG A 126 13.42 -54.97 9.46
N ARG A 127 13.77 -53.69 9.63
CA ARG A 127 13.94 -53.05 10.95
C ARG A 127 12.62 -52.62 11.61
N ARG A 128 11.56 -52.36 10.85
CA ARG A 128 10.21 -52.14 11.43
C ARG A 128 9.57 -53.46 11.88
N ARG A 129 9.78 -54.55 11.13
CA ARG A 129 9.22 -55.90 11.42
C ARG A 129 9.80 -56.64 12.64
N SER A 130 10.78 -56.09 13.38
CA SER A 130 11.40 -56.76 14.53
C SER A 130 10.82 -56.36 15.90
N THR A 131 9.59 -55.83 15.93
CA THR A 131 9.00 -55.20 17.14
C THR A 131 7.65 -55.80 17.56
N SER A 132 7.21 -56.89 16.93
CA SER A 132 5.94 -57.57 17.21
C SER A 132 6.08 -59.10 17.12
N ILE A 133 6.43 -59.74 18.24
CA ILE A 133 6.33 -61.20 18.41
C ILE A 133 5.84 -61.50 19.83
N SER A 134 4.59 -61.96 19.96
CA SER A 134 4.20 -63.08 20.83
C SER A 134 2.67 -63.22 20.90
N LEU A 135 2.13 -64.29 20.29
CA LEU A 135 1.02 -65.12 20.78
C LEU A 135 0.86 -66.33 19.83
N GLU A 136 0.42 -67.47 20.35
CA GLU A 136 0.42 -68.77 19.65
C GLU A 136 -1.02 -69.27 19.39
N GLY A 137 -1.26 -70.01 18.31
CA GLY A 137 -2.54 -70.71 18.12
C GLY A 137 -2.86 -71.28 16.73
N GLY A 138 -2.64 -72.58 16.52
CA GLY A 138 -3.61 -73.48 15.88
C GLY A 138 -3.87 -73.46 14.35
N MET A 139 -3.38 -74.52 13.68
CA MET A 139 -4.09 -75.31 12.63
C MET A 139 -4.47 -74.71 11.25
N THR A 140 -3.59 -74.99 10.28
CA THR A 140 -3.89 -75.50 8.89
C THR A 140 -4.62 -74.62 7.85
N PRO A 141 -4.38 -74.84 6.53
CA PRO A 141 -4.67 -73.82 5.51
C PRO A 141 -5.74 -74.20 4.47
N GLN A 142 -6.52 -73.21 4.05
CA GLN A 142 -7.11 -73.13 2.70
C GLN A 142 -7.28 -71.65 2.31
N GLY A 143 -7.24 -71.35 1.01
CA GLY A 143 -6.92 -69.99 0.52
C GLY A 143 -8.11 -69.05 0.43
N ALA A 144 -7.91 -67.80 0.87
CA ALA A 144 -8.74 -66.66 0.56
C ALA A 144 -7.90 -65.38 0.36
N PHE A 145 -8.51 -64.45 -0.36
CA PHE A 145 -8.04 -63.19 -0.92
C PHE A 145 -7.20 -62.28 -0.01
N ALA A 146 -6.25 -61.56 -0.62
CA ALA A 146 -5.40 -60.57 0.03
C ALA A 146 -5.96 -59.14 -0.12
N GLU A 147 -7.22 -58.93 0.29
CA GLU A 147 -7.91 -57.63 0.20
C GLU A 147 -8.00 -56.93 1.57
N GLY A 148 -8.29 -57.67 2.64
CA GLY A 148 -8.40 -57.16 4.02
C GLY A 148 -7.06 -56.78 4.67
N LYS A 149 -6.28 -55.92 4.02
CA LYS A 149 -5.05 -55.34 4.58
C LYS A 149 -4.72 -53.90 4.21
N TYR A 150 -5.43 -53.34 3.23
CA TYR A 150 -5.42 -51.88 3.04
C TYR A 150 -6.49 -51.22 3.92
N GLU A 151 -7.66 -51.84 4.07
CA GLU A 151 -8.69 -51.39 5.01
C GLU A 151 -8.20 -51.39 6.48
N GLU A 152 -7.32 -52.32 6.89
CA GLU A 152 -6.73 -52.30 8.23
C GLU A 152 -5.71 -51.15 8.42
N GLU A 153 -4.88 -50.83 7.42
CA GLU A 153 -3.91 -49.71 7.52
C GLU A 153 -4.61 -48.34 7.39
N GLU A 154 -5.66 -48.20 6.56
CA GLU A 154 -6.48 -46.98 6.50
C GLU A 154 -7.32 -46.79 7.77
N GLN A 155 -7.91 -47.85 8.33
CA GLN A 155 -8.60 -47.75 9.62
C GLN A 155 -7.64 -47.45 10.78
N GLU A 156 -6.42 -48.00 10.83
CA GLU A 156 -5.44 -47.62 11.86
C GLU A 156 -5.02 -46.14 11.76
N GLU A 157 -4.91 -45.55 10.55
CA GLU A 157 -4.64 -44.11 10.40
C GLU A 157 -5.87 -43.23 10.70
N GLU A 158 -7.11 -43.61 10.33
CA GLU A 158 -8.32 -42.88 10.74
C GLU A 158 -8.55 -42.93 12.27
N ILE A 159 -8.27 -44.06 12.91
CA ILE A 159 -8.43 -44.26 14.36
C ILE A 159 -7.40 -43.43 15.16
N GLU A 160 -6.22 -43.10 14.63
CA GLU A 160 -5.33 -42.11 15.25
C GLU A 160 -5.83 -40.65 15.10
N GLU A 161 -6.48 -40.29 13.98
CA GLU A 161 -7.06 -38.95 13.77
C GLU A 161 -8.28 -38.68 14.68
N GLU A 162 -9.16 -39.67 14.92
CA GLU A 162 -10.32 -39.55 15.84
C GLU A 162 -9.94 -39.04 17.24
N GLY A 163 -8.72 -39.36 17.70
CA GLY A 163 -8.19 -38.95 19.00
C GLY A 163 -7.78 -37.47 19.12
N ILE A 164 -7.74 -36.71 18.02
CA ILE A 164 -7.19 -35.34 17.99
C ILE A 164 -8.31 -34.28 17.97
N PRO A 165 -8.42 -33.40 19.00
CA PRO A 165 -9.46 -32.38 19.06
C PRO A 165 -9.53 -31.49 17.81
N GLN A 166 -10.74 -31.26 17.29
CA GLN A 166 -10.98 -30.46 16.08
C GLN A 166 -10.55 -28.98 16.27
N GLN A 167 -9.93 -28.39 15.24
CA GLN A 167 -9.50 -26.99 15.27
C GLN A 167 -10.68 -26.00 15.20
N ASP A 168 -10.46 -24.76 15.64
CA ASP A 168 -11.42 -23.65 15.68
C ASP A 168 -12.73 -23.91 16.50
N LYS A 169 -12.91 -25.11 17.10
CA LYS A 169 -14.14 -25.56 17.79
C LYS A 169 -13.92 -25.85 19.28
N GLY A 170 -15.01 -25.79 20.06
CA GLY A 170 -15.10 -26.33 21.42
C GLY A 170 -13.96 -25.88 22.36
N PHE A 171 -13.17 -26.84 22.83
CA PHE A 171 -12.08 -26.63 23.79
C PHE A 171 -11.01 -25.61 23.32
N ALA A 172 -10.87 -25.37 22.02
CA ALA A 172 -9.99 -24.32 21.48
C ALA A 172 -10.27 -22.94 22.10
N TRP A 173 -11.55 -22.59 22.30
CA TRP A 173 -11.95 -21.31 22.89
C TRP A 173 -11.70 -21.25 24.41
N PHE A 174 -11.72 -22.39 25.10
CA PHE A 174 -11.28 -22.48 26.49
C PHE A 174 -9.77 -22.26 26.62
N VAL A 175 -8.97 -22.80 25.69
CA VAL A 175 -7.52 -22.51 25.61
C VAL A 175 -7.29 -21.02 25.31
N ALA A 176 -8.05 -20.40 24.39
CA ALA A 176 -7.97 -18.97 24.13
C ALA A 176 -8.31 -18.11 25.37
N LEU A 177 -9.28 -18.51 26.18
CA LEU A 177 -9.61 -17.87 27.46
C LEU A 177 -8.48 -18.04 28.50
N CYS A 178 -7.83 -19.21 28.54
CA CYS A 178 -6.65 -19.43 29.38
C CYS A 178 -5.47 -18.54 28.94
N SER A 179 -5.25 -18.37 27.65
CA SER A 179 -4.24 -17.43 27.13
C SER A 179 -4.61 -15.96 27.38
N MET A 180 -5.90 -15.61 27.41
CA MET A 180 -6.36 -14.29 27.85
C MET A 180 -6.04 -14.02 29.33
N LEU A 181 -6.22 -15.01 30.21
CA LEU A 181 -5.82 -14.91 31.62
C LEU A 181 -4.29 -14.80 31.77
N ALA A 182 -3.52 -15.47 30.91
CA ALA A 182 -2.07 -15.33 30.87
C ALA A 182 -1.65 -13.89 30.47
N ALA A 183 -2.28 -13.31 29.44
CA ALA A 183 -2.05 -11.93 29.01
C ALA A 183 -2.52 -10.88 30.04
N PHE A 184 -3.58 -11.18 30.81
CA PHE A 184 -4.05 -10.41 31.97
C PHE A 184 -3.00 -10.39 33.08
N SER A 185 -2.51 -11.57 33.49
CA SER A 185 -1.53 -11.73 34.57
C SER A 185 -0.14 -11.14 34.25
N THR A 186 0.17 -10.94 32.96
CA THR A 186 1.46 -10.42 32.47
C THR A 186 1.34 -8.95 32.06
N TRP A 187 1.03 -8.69 30.78
CA TRP A 187 0.94 -7.34 30.21
C TRP A 187 -0.09 -6.46 30.92
N GLY A 188 -1.20 -7.05 31.41
CA GLY A 188 -2.20 -6.34 32.20
C GLY A 188 -1.67 -5.85 33.56
N ALA A 189 -0.97 -6.72 34.30
CA ALA A 189 -0.30 -6.33 35.55
C ALA A 189 0.77 -5.26 35.32
N ASN A 190 1.51 -5.33 34.21
CA ASN A 190 2.48 -4.30 33.84
C ASN A 190 1.81 -2.97 33.42
N ALA A 191 0.60 -2.98 32.83
CA ALA A 191 -0.14 -1.75 32.55
C ALA A 191 -0.54 -1.01 33.85
N GLY A 192 -0.78 -1.75 34.94
CA GLY A 192 -0.98 -1.17 36.28
C GLY A 192 0.24 -0.42 36.84
N TYR A 193 1.45 -0.62 36.28
CA TYR A 193 2.68 0.05 36.74
C TYR A 193 2.61 1.58 36.65
N GLY A 194 1.84 2.15 35.72
CA GLY A 194 1.67 3.60 35.59
C GLY A 194 1.14 4.27 36.87
N VAL A 195 0.36 3.55 37.69
CA VAL A 195 -0.13 4.05 38.98
C VAL A 195 0.99 4.05 40.03
N PHE A 196 1.80 2.98 40.09
CA PHE A 196 2.97 2.93 40.98
C PHE A 196 4.01 4.00 40.61
N LEU A 197 4.26 4.22 39.32
CA LEU A 197 5.14 5.29 38.81
C LEU A 197 4.68 6.66 39.33
N GLY A 198 3.41 7.01 39.15
CA GLY A 198 2.85 8.27 39.67
C GLY A 198 3.00 8.39 41.20
N TYR A 199 2.65 7.34 41.94
CA TYR A 199 2.73 7.34 43.40
C TYR A 199 4.18 7.47 43.92
N TYR A 200 5.16 6.81 43.29
CA TYR A 200 6.57 6.93 43.65
C TYR A 200 7.14 8.33 43.37
N LEU A 201 6.74 8.94 42.24
CA LEU A 201 7.15 10.31 41.88
C LEU A 201 6.54 11.37 42.81
N THR A 202 5.29 11.20 43.25
CA THR A 202 4.63 12.16 44.15
C THR A 202 5.14 12.08 45.59
N ASN A 203 5.48 10.88 46.08
CA ASN A 203 5.78 10.66 47.51
C ASN A 203 7.27 10.44 47.82
N ASN A 204 8.17 10.53 46.83
CA ASN A 204 9.63 10.46 46.99
C ASN A 204 10.14 9.30 47.88
N ILE A 205 9.57 8.10 47.70
CA ILE A 205 9.75 6.96 48.62
C ILE A 205 11.18 6.40 48.61
N PHE A 206 11.91 6.60 47.51
CA PHE A 206 13.30 6.16 47.34
C PHE A 206 14.20 7.38 47.12
N PRO A 207 14.75 7.99 48.21
CA PRO A 207 15.54 9.21 48.09
C PRO A 207 16.75 8.99 47.17
N GLY A 208 16.93 9.91 46.22
CA GLY A 208 17.97 9.84 45.19
C GLY A 208 17.58 9.13 43.88
N ALA A 209 16.40 8.53 43.78
CA ALA A 209 15.90 7.97 42.52
C ALA A 209 15.36 9.07 41.58
N THR A 210 15.66 8.99 40.28
CA THR A 210 15.25 9.98 39.28
C THR A 210 13.92 9.62 38.61
N LYS A 211 13.32 10.57 37.86
CA LYS A 211 12.19 10.30 36.94
C LYS A 211 12.49 9.13 35.98
N TYR A 212 13.76 8.96 35.58
CA TYR A 212 14.18 7.94 34.63
C TYR A 212 14.32 6.55 35.26
N ASP A 213 14.72 6.43 36.53
CA ASP A 213 14.87 5.14 37.21
C ASP A 213 13.55 4.36 37.28
N PHE A 214 12.48 5.05 37.69
CA PHE A 214 11.16 4.44 37.75
C PHE A 214 10.63 4.09 36.35
N ALA A 215 10.91 4.91 35.32
CA ALA A 215 10.57 4.57 33.94
C ALA A 215 11.35 3.33 33.44
N LEU A 216 12.64 3.23 33.78
CA LEU A 216 13.50 2.10 33.40
C LEU A 216 13.07 0.79 34.05
N ILE A 217 12.62 0.79 35.31
CA ILE A 217 12.07 -0.43 35.96
C ILE A 217 10.85 -0.96 35.18
N GLY A 218 9.93 -0.09 34.77
CA GLY A 218 8.77 -0.47 33.94
C GLY A 218 9.13 -0.89 32.51
N SER A 219 10.14 -0.26 31.91
CA SER A 219 10.71 -0.71 30.62
C SER A 219 11.44 -2.05 30.72
N LEU A 220 12.10 -2.35 31.84
CA LEU A 220 12.91 -3.56 32.02
C LEU A 220 12.04 -4.83 32.01
N VAL A 221 10.85 -4.79 32.63
CA VAL A 221 9.86 -5.89 32.54
C VAL A 221 9.46 -6.15 31.09
N LYS A 222 9.12 -5.09 30.33
CA LYS A 222 8.77 -5.21 28.91
C LYS A 222 9.94 -5.73 28.07
N PHE A 223 11.15 -5.22 28.32
CA PHE A 223 12.36 -5.62 27.62
C PHE A 223 12.63 -7.11 27.81
N LEU A 224 12.68 -7.60 29.04
CA LEU A 224 12.88 -9.02 29.35
C LEU A 224 11.75 -9.89 28.78
N GLY A 225 10.51 -9.40 28.85
CA GLY A 225 9.31 -10.01 28.27
C GLY A 225 9.38 -10.25 26.75
N HIS A 226 10.22 -9.51 26.03
CA HIS A 226 10.46 -9.68 24.60
C HIS A 226 11.84 -10.30 24.29
N ALA A 227 12.90 -9.87 24.97
CA ALA A 227 14.29 -10.28 24.72
C ALA A 227 14.55 -11.76 25.05
N LEU A 228 13.95 -12.27 26.13
CA LEU A 228 14.14 -13.66 26.58
C LEU A 228 13.09 -14.62 25.99
N SER A 229 12.35 -14.19 24.97
CA SER A 229 11.29 -14.97 24.34
C SER A 229 11.79 -16.29 23.73
N ALA A 230 12.95 -16.28 23.05
CA ALA A 230 13.57 -17.49 22.51
C ALA A 230 14.01 -18.46 23.63
N VAL A 231 14.49 -17.93 24.76
CA VAL A 231 14.81 -18.74 25.94
C VAL A 231 13.53 -19.36 26.52
N ALA A 232 12.43 -18.61 26.61
CA ALA A 232 11.15 -19.12 27.08
C ALA A 232 10.55 -20.19 26.13
N ALA A 233 10.71 -20.05 24.82
CA ALA A 233 10.29 -21.07 23.84
C ALA A 233 11.15 -22.35 23.91
N LEU A 234 12.45 -22.23 24.18
CA LEU A 234 13.34 -23.36 24.47
C LEU A 234 12.93 -24.07 25.76
N VAL A 235 12.73 -23.32 26.85
CA VAL A 235 12.28 -23.85 28.15
C VAL A 235 10.93 -24.56 28.00
N LEU A 236 9.99 -24.01 27.22
CA LEU A 236 8.71 -24.65 26.91
C LEU A 236 8.89 -25.99 26.18
N LYS A 237 9.73 -26.04 25.12
CA LYS A 237 9.97 -27.28 24.36
C LYS A 237 10.70 -28.36 25.18
N VAL A 238 11.46 -27.98 26.21
CA VAL A 238 12.21 -28.90 27.09
C VAL A 238 11.42 -29.33 28.34
N LEU A 239 10.76 -28.40 29.06
CA LEU A 239 10.06 -28.67 30.32
C LEU A 239 8.54 -28.87 30.17
N GLY A 240 7.96 -28.45 29.04
CA GLY A 240 6.50 -28.48 28.80
C GLY A 240 5.72 -27.43 29.62
N PHE A 241 4.44 -27.25 29.26
CA PHE A 241 3.57 -26.20 29.85
C PHE A 241 3.57 -26.20 31.39
N LYS A 242 3.24 -27.34 32.02
CA LYS A 242 3.02 -27.42 33.48
C LYS A 242 4.24 -26.94 34.27
N LEU A 243 5.42 -27.49 33.99
CA LEU A 243 6.63 -27.16 34.73
C LEU A 243 7.14 -25.75 34.41
N THR A 244 7.08 -25.33 33.14
CA THR A 244 7.40 -23.95 32.73
C THR A 244 6.55 -22.92 33.49
N LEU A 245 5.24 -23.16 33.58
CA LEU A 245 4.30 -22.27 34.26
C LEU A 245 4.44 -22.33 35.79
N CYS A 246 4.80 -23.48 36.37
CA CYS A 246 5.13 -23.55 37.80
C CYS A 246 6.34 -22.68 38.16
N VAL A 247 7.42 -22.73 37.36
CA VAL A 247 8.58 -21.83 37.52
C VAL A 247 8.16 -20.37 37.35
N ALA A 248 7.34 -20.09 36.34
CA ALA A 248 6.83 -18.75 36.06
C ALA A 248 6.00 -18.16 37.23
N ILE A 249 5.08 -18.95 37.80
CA ILE A 249 4.27 -18.61 38.97
C ILE A 249 5.17 -18.22 40.15
N VAL A 250 6.18 -19.02 40.47
CA VAL A 250 7.10 -18.75 41.58
C VAL A 250 7.86 -17.44 41.34
N LEU A 251 8.49 -17.26 40.17
CA LEU A 251 9.28 -16.07 39.86
C LEU A 251 8.43 -14.79 39.86
N GLN A 252 7.26 -14.80 39.22
CA GLN A 252 6.42 -13.61 39.10
C GLN A 252 5.78 -13.23 40.43
N THR A 253 5.28 -14.21 41.20
CA THR A 253 4.67 -13.96 42.52
C THR A 253 5.72 -13.50 43.52
N LEU A 254 6.88 -14.17 43.58
CA LEU A 254 7.98 -13.79 44.47
C LEU A 254 8.52 -12.41 44.13
N GLY A 255 8.61 -12.05 42.84
CA GLY A 255 8.98 -10.70 42.39
C GLY A 255 8.09 -9.61 42.99
N TYR A 256 6.76 -9.73 42.89
CA TYR A 256 5.83 -8.77 43.49
C TYR A 256 5.84 -8.78 45.04
N MET A 257 5.97 -9.96 45.66
CA MET A 257 6.02 -10.06 47.12
C MET A 257 7.30 -9.43 47.70
N LEU A 258 8.46 -9.66 47.09
CA LEU A 258 9.72 -9.03 47.48
C LEU A 258 9.76 -7.52 47.15
N ALA A 259 9.12 -7.09 46.06
CA ALA A 259 8.93 -5.67 45.78
C ALA A 259 8.16 -4.96 46.92
N SER A 260 7.21 -5.65 47.58
CA SER A 260 6.45 -5.11 48.72
C SER A 260 7.27 -4.83 49.99
N ILE A 261 8.51 -5.31 50.07
CA ILE A 261 9.43 -5.07 51.19
C ILE A 261 10.70 -4.31 50.78
N SER A 262 10.82 -3.89 49.51
CA SER A 262 11.97 -3.13 49.02
C SER A 262 12.08 -1.75 49.68
N THR A 263 13.31 -1.35 50.00
CA THR A 263 13.69 -0.07 50.65
C THR A 263 14.74 0.71 49.86
N LYS A 264 15.41 0.10 48.87
CA LYS A 264 16.39 0.75 47.99
C LYS A 264 16.01 0.54 46.52
N ILE A 265 16.27 1.53 45.66
CA ILE A 265 15.85 1.50 44.24
C ILE A 265 16.37 0.29 43.46
N TRP A 266 17.61 -0.16 43.72
CA TRP A 266 18.19 -1.36 43.10
C TRP A 266 17.40 -2.65 43.43
N GLN A 267 16.72 -2.70 44.57
CA GLN A 267 15.89 -3.84 44.96
C GLN A 267 14.64 -3.93 44.09
N LEU A 268 14.07 -2.79 43.67
CA LEU A 268 12.97 -2.78 42.68
C LEU A 268 13.44 -3.17 41.27
N TYR A 269 14.63 -2.77 40.84
CA TYR A 269 15.23 -3.28 39.60
C TYR A 269 15.37 -4.82 39.62
N LEU A 270 15.79 -5.40 40.75
CA LEU A 270 15.93 -6.85 40.90
C LEU A 270 14.57 -7.57 41.02
N THR A 271 13.65 -7.05 41.84
CA THR A 271 12.38 -7.72 42.17
C THR A 271 11.29 -7.43 41.14
N GLN A 272 10.93 -6.15 40.97
CA GLN A 272 9.87 -5.71 40.08
C GLN A 272 10.33 -5.63 38.62
N GLY A 273 11.63 -5.46 38.35
CA GLY A 273 12.22 -5.56 37.02
C GLY A 273 12.55 -7.00 36.62
N LEU A 274 13.64 -7.55 37.16
CA LEU A 274 14.20 -8.84 36.72
C LEU A 274 13.31 -10.04 37.06
N LEU A 275 12.96 -10.28 38.33
CA LEU A 275 12.20 -11.47 38.73
C LEU A 275 10.79 -11.50 38.11
N VAL A 276 10.07 -10.37 38.13
CA VAL A 276 8.77 -10.26 37.44
C VAL A 276 8.95 -10.45 35.93
N GLY A 277 9.94 -9.82 35.29
CA GLY A 277 10.20 -9.99 33.84
C GLY A 277 10.52 -11.42 33.41
N LEU A 278 11.26 -12.17 34.23
CA LEU A 278 11.56 -13.59 34.00
C LEU A 278 10.33 -14.48 34.17
N GLY A 279 9.51 -14.27 35.20
CA GLY A 279 8.24 -14.98 35.34
C GLY A 279 7.28 -14.66 34.19
N PHE A 280 7.17 -13.38 33.84
CA PHE A 280 6.31 -12.85 32.79
C PHE A 280 6.54 -13.50 31.43
N VAL A 281 7.80 -13.61 30.98
CA VAL A 281 8.10 -14.21 29.65
C VAL A 281 7.76 -15.70 29.62
N LEU A 282 7.94 -16.41 30.74
CA LEU A 282 7.61 -17.82 30.91
C LEU A 282 6.08 -18.08 31.04
N VAL A 283 5.27 -17.07 31.34
CA VAL A 283 3.80 -17.13 31.22
C VAL A 283 3.34 -16.79 29.80
N TYR A 284 3.80 -15.67 29.24
CA TYR A 284 3.24 -15.12 28.00
C TYR A 284 3.63 -15.90 26.76
N ILE A 285 4.90 -16.33 26.62
CA ILE A 285 5.35 -17.00 25.40
C ILE A 285 4.64 -18.35 25.20
N PRO A 286 4.52 -19.26 26.19
CA PRO A 286 3.69 -20.46 26.06
C PRO A 286 2.23 -20.16 25.71
N ALA A 287 1.61 -19.19 26.38
CA ALA A 287 0.22 -18.80 26.10
C ALA A 287 0.01 -18.24 24.69
N SER A 288 1.04 -17.63 24.10
CA SER A 288 1.01 -17.12 22.72
C SER A 288 1.26 -18.22 21.67
N LEU A 289 2.11 -19.21 21.96
CA LEU A 289 2.50 -20.26 21.03
C LEU A 289 1.51 -21.43 20.92
N VAL A 290 0.64 -21.63 21.91
CA VAL A 290 -0.37 -22.70 21.86
C VAL A 290 -1.51 -22.43 20.86
N LEU A 291 -1.83 -21.16 20.61
CA LEU A 291 -3.03 -20.77 19.84
C LEU A 291 -3.00 -21.22 18.36
N PRO A 292 -1.86 -21.15 17.63
CA PRO A 292 -1.78 -21.64 16.25
C PRO A 292 -1.91 -23.17 16.09
N GLU A 293 -1.79 -23.95 17.17
CA GLU A 293 -2.09 -25.39 17.16
C GLU A 293 -3.61 -25.63 17.13
N TRP A 294 -4.37 -24.87 17.92
CA TRP A 294 -5.81 -25.03 18.12
C TRP A 294 -6.66 -24.27 17.08
N PHE A 295 -6.10 -23.24 16.44
CA PHE A 295 -6.80 -22.40 15.47
C PHE A 295 -6.10 -22.41 14.11
N LYS A 296 -6.88 -22.60 13.04
CA LYS A 296 -6.41 -22.52 11.64
C LYS A 296 -7.02 -21.30 10.96
N ASN A 297 -8.34 -21.25 10.86
CA ASN A 297 -9.04 -20.20 10.14
C ASN A 297 -9.25 -18.93 11.00
N ARG A 298 -9.27 -19.07 12.33
CA ARG A 298 -9.60 -17.97 13.26
C ARG A 298 -8.41 -17.51 14.11
N ARG A 299 -7.19 -17.62 13.58
CA ARG A 299 -5.94 -17.31 14.30
C ARG A 299 -5.88 -15.87 14.80
N ALA A 300 -6.25 -14.87 14.00
CA ALA A 300 -6.22 -13.48 14.47
C ALA A 300 -7.32 -13.17 15.47
N THR A 301 -8.48 -13.80 15.34
CA THR A 301 -9.58 -13.72 16.33
C THR A 301 -9.14 -14.30 17.68
N ALA A 302 -8.55 -15.50 17.68
CA ALA A 302 -8.06 -16.16 18.89
C ALA A 302 -6.89 -15.40 19.55
N PHE A 303 -5.93 -14.91 18.75
CA PHE A 303 -4.85 -14.06 19.26
C PHE A 303 -5.36 -12.70 19.77
N GLY A 304 -6.38 -12.13 19.10
CA GLY A 304 -7.08 -10.92 19.53
C GLY A 304 -7.80 -11.09 20.87
N ILE A 305 -8.41 -12.26 21.13
CA ILE A 305 -8.97 -12.60 22.45
C ILE A 305 -7.87 -12.76 23.50
N CYS A 306 -6.81 -13.51 23.21
CA CYS A 306 -5.65 -13.62 24.10
C CYS A 306 -5.13 -12.23 24.51
N VAL A 307 -4.82 -11.39 23.53
CA VAL A 307 -4.25 -10.05 23.76
C VAL A 307 -5.31 -9.05 24.25
N SER A 308 -6.62 -9.36 24.21
CA SER A 308 -7.65 -8.55 24.90
C SER A 308 -7.42 -8.53 26.42
N GLY A 309 -6.84 -9.60 26.99
CA GLY A 309 -6.58 -9.76 28.41
C GLY A 309 -5.68 -8.68 29.02
N THR A 310 -4.77 -8.08 28.24
CA THR A 310 -3.93 -6.97 28.74
C THR A 310 -4.76 -5.71 29.00
N GLY A 311 -5.84 -5.49 28.25
CA GLY A 311 -6.77 -4.39 28.48
C GLY A 311 -7.57 -4.62 29.76
N LEU A 312 -8.10 -5.84 29.93
CA LEU A 312 -8.88 -6.22 31.11
C LEU A 312 -8.03 -6.10 32.39
N GLY A 313 -6.79 -6.59 32.36
CA GLY A 313 -5.84 -6.42 33.47
C GLY A 313 -5.47 -4.96 33.69
N GLY A 314 -5.24 -4.19 32.62
CA GLY A 314 -4.97 -2.75 32.72
C GLY A 314 -6.10 -1.96 33.40
N VAL A 315 -7.36 -2.35 33.24
CA VAL A 315 -8.50 -1.78 33.99
C VAL A 315 -8.49 -2.24 35.45
N VAL A 316 -8.50 -3.56 35.68
CA VAL A 316 -8.63 -4.15 37.02
C VAL A 316 -7.47 -3.69 37.92
N PHE A 317 -6.23 -3.82 37.48
CA PHE A 317 -5.08 -3.42 38.27
C PHE A 317 -5.03 -1.89 38.49
N ALA A 318 -5.24 -1.05 37.47
CA ALA A 318 -5.15 0.40 37.67
C ALA A 318 -6.22 0.93 38.66
N LEU A 319 -7.45 0.41 38.61
CA LEU A 319 -8.50 0.78 39.56
C LEU A 319 -8.23 0.20 40.96
N SER A 320 -7.84 -1.07 41.06
CA SER A 320 -7.60 -1.72 42.36
C SER A 320 -6.35 -1.20 43.08
N ILE A 321 -5.26 -0.88 42.36
CA ILE A 321 -4.03 -0.31 42.96
C ILE A 321 -4.34 1.05 43.61
N ASN A 322 -5.02 1.96 42.91
CA ASN A 322 -5.41 3.26 43.46
C ASN A 322 -6.27 3.11 44.72
N ASN A 323 -7.36 2.32 44.66
CA ASN A 323 -8.25 2.12 45.81
C ASN A 323 -7.56 1.47 47.01
N VAL A 324 -6.62 0.54 46.80
CA VAL A 324 -5.85 -0.09 47.88
C VAL A 324 -4.85 0.91 48.49
N ILE A 325 -4.19 1.74 47.67
CA ILE A 325 -3.29 2.80 48.17
C ILE A 325 -4.07 3.83 48.98
N GLU A 326 -5.18 4.35 48.46
CA GLU A 326 -6.05 5.33 49.15
C GLU A 326 -6.55 4.80 50.51
N ARG A 327 -6.96 3.52 50.58
CA ARG A 327 -7.52 2.93 51.82
C ARG A 327 -6.49 2.43 52.84
N SER A 328 -5.32 1.98 52.38
CA SER A 328 -4.29 1.39 53.28
C SER A 328 -3.12 2.32 53.60
N GLY A 329 -3.03 3.48 52.92
CA GLY A 329 -1.91 4.40 53.05
C GLY A 329 -0.57 3.86 52.55
N SER A 330 -0.52 2.68 51.90
CA SER A 330 0.75 2.01 51.57
C SER A 330 0.74 1.25 50.25
N HIS A 331 1.67 1.60 49.35
CA HIS A 331 1.96 0.85 48.12
C HIS A 331 2.29 -0.64 48.36
N ARG A 332 2.77 -1.00 49.56
CA ARG A 332 3.18 -2.37 49.90
C ARG A 332 2.01 -3.36 49.83
N TRP A 333 0.82 -2.96 50.29
CA TRP A 333 -0.38 -3.81 50.18
C TRP A 333 -0.90 -3.92 48.75
N ALA A 334 -0.79 -2.86 47.95
CA ALA A 334 -1.15 -2.92 46.53
C ALA A 334 -0.23 -3.87 45.74
N LEU A 335 1.09 -3.88 46.01
CA LEU A 335 2.02 -4.83 45.39
C LEU A 335 1.70 -6.29 45.75
N ARG A 336 1.35 -6.56 47.01
CA ARG A 336 0.92 -7.91 47.45
C ARG A 336 -0.39 -8.35 46.80
N MET A 337 -1.36 -7.45 46.70
CA MET A 337 -2.63 -7.69 45.99
C MET A 337 -2.40 -8.06 44.52
N VAL A 338 -1.53 -7.32 43.81
CA VAL A 338 -1.13 -7.68 42.43
C VAL A 338 -0.51 -9.08 42.41
N GLY A 339 0.42 -9.39 43.33
CA GLY A 339 1.03 -10.71 43.43
C GLY A 339 0.02 -11.86 43.64
N PHE A 340 -0.97 -11.69 44.53
CA PHE A 340 -2.00 -12.72 44.76
C PHE A 340 -2.96 -12.89 43.56
N VAL A 341 -3.35 -11.80 42.90
CA VAL A 341 -4.22 -11.86 41.71
C VAL A 341 -3.50 -12.49 40.52
N VAL A 342 -2.22 -12.17 40.33
CA VAL A 342 -1.35 -12.80 39.32
C VAL A 342 -1.18 -14.29 39.62
N LEU A 343 -0.85 -14.67 40.85
CA LEU A 343 -0.73 -16.06 41.30
C LEU A 343 -1.97 -16.89 40.94
N PHE A 344 -3.16 -16.41 41.30
CA PHE A 344 -4.41 -17.12 41.03
C PHE A 344 -4.72 -17.24 39.54
N ALA A 345 -4.55 -16.16 38.77
CA ALA A 345 -4.76 -16.17 37.32
C ALA A 345 -3.82 -17.17 36.62
N THR A 346 -2.52 -17.15 36.94
CA THR A 346 -1.53 -18.03 36.31
C THR A 346 -1.69 -19.50 36.73
N ILE A 347 -2.18 -19.79 37.94
CA ILE A 347 -2.58 -21.16 38.33
C ILE A 347 -3.69 -21.69 37.43
N ILE A 348 -4.73 -20.89 37.14
CA ILE A 348 -5.81 -21.30 36.22
C ILE A 348 -5.24 -21.57 34.82
N CYS A 349 -4.34 -20.71 34.32
CA CYS A 349 -3.64 -20.93 33.06
C CYS A 349 -2.84 -22.25 33.04
N ALA A 350 -2.13 -22.58 34.13
CA ALA A 350 -1.32 -23.79 34.25
C ALA A 350 -2.14 -25.10 34.34
N LEU A 351 -3.38 -25.02 34.81
CA LEU A 351 -4.33 -26.14 34.80
C LEU A 351 -5.06 -26.28 33.46
N GLY A 352 -5.36 -25.17 32.78
CA GLY A 352 -6.14 -25.15 31.55
C GLY A 352 -5.35 -25.38 30.25
N MET A 353 -4.13 -24.88 30.14
CA MET A 353 -3.35 -24.96 28.88
C MET A 353 -2.83 -26.37 28.57
N LYS A 354 -3.02 -26.81 27.32
CA LYS A 354 -2.61 -28.11 26.78
C LYS A 354 -2.17 -27.96 25.31
N HIS A 355 -1.13 -28.67 24.89
CA HIS A 355 -0.84 -28.90 23.46
C HIS A 355 -2.04 -29.60 22.78
N ARG A 356 -2.28 -29.37 21.49
CA ARG A 356 -3.32 -30.09 20.72
C ARG A 356 -2.92 -31.54 20.46
N ARG A 357 -1.68 -31.77 20.03
CA ARG A 357 -1.12 -33.12 19.78
C ARG A 357 -0.35 -33.59 21.04
N LYS A 358 -0.68 -34.77 21.57
CA LYS A 358 0.06 -35.38 22.70
C LYS A 358 1.46 -35.77 22.22
N ARG A 359 2.51 -35.13 22.75
CA ARG A 359 3.90 -35.52 22.48
C ARG A 359 4.41 -36.45 23.58
N ASN A 360 4.37 -37.76 23.32
CA ASN A 360 4.80 -38.81 24.25
C ASN A 360 6.34 -38.85 24.35
N ILE A 361 6.94 -37.87 25.03
CA ILE A 361 8.36 -37.81 25.35
C ILE A 361 8.51 -37.68 26.87
N THR A 362 9.31 -38.54 27.49
CA THR A 362 9.54 -38.48 28.93
C THR A 362 10.44 -37.31 29.31
N LEU A 363 10.33 -36.82 30.55
CA LEU A 363 11.18 -35.73 31.03
C LEU A 363 12.68 -36.06 30.91
N LYS A 364 13.05 -37.35 31.05
CA LYS A 364 14.43 -37.84 30.93
C LYS A 364 14.98 -37.75 29.51
N GLU A 365 14.16 -38.00 28.49
CA GLU A 365 14.52 -37.84 27.08
C GLU A 365 14.57 -36.37 26.68
N SER A 366 13.61 -35.57 27.16
CA SER A 366 13.56 -34.12 26.92
C SER A 366 14.75 -33.37 27.56
N LEU A 367 15.31 -33.89 28.65
CA LEU A 367 16.54 -33.38 29.28
C LEU A 367 17.83 -33.96 28.68
N SER A 368 17.75 -34.78 27.62
CA SER A 368 18.95 -35.27 26.92
C SER A 368 19.71 -34.14 26.24
N SER A 369 21.04 -34.16 26.34
CA SER A 369 21.94 -33.19 25.67
C SER A 369 21.73 -33.12 24.16
N SER A 370 21.36 -34.24 23.52
CA SER A 370 20.97 -34.26 22.09
C SER A 370 19.69 -33.44 21.85
N PHE A 371 18.60 -33.78 22.54
CA PHE A 371 17.31 -33.11 22.36
C PHE A 371 17.38 -31.60 22.67
N ILE A 372 18.11 -31.21 23.72
CA ILE A 372 18.34 -29.80 24.05
C ILE A 372 19.12 -29.11 22.92
N THR A 373 20.18 -29.73 22.40
CA THR A 373 21.01 -29.17 21.31
C THR A 373 20.21 -29.00 20.02
N ASP A 374 19.38 -29.98 19.65
CA ASP A 374 18.57 -29.91 18.42
C ASP A 374 17.38 -28.96 18.56
N THR A 375 16.77 -28.89 19.75
CA THR A 375 15.76 -27.88 20.07
C THR A 375 16.35 -26.46 20.06
N PHE A 376 17.58 -26.28 20.57
CA PHE A 376 18.29 -25.02 20.52
C PHE A 376 18.54 -24.57 19.07
N LYS A 377 19.04 -25.47 18.21
CA LYS A 377 19.21 -25.19 16.76
C LYS A 377 17.91 -24.70 16.12
N ILE A 378 16.78 -25.35 16.40
CA ILE A 378 15.47 -24.98 15.83
C ILE A 378 15.00 -23.62 16.37
N VAL A 379 15.05 -23.39 17.69
CA VAL A 379 14.52 -22.15 18.31
C VAL A 379 15.38 -20.92 18.00
N PHE A 380 16.68 -21.10 17.78
CA PHE A 380 17.62 -20.04 17.38
C PHE A 380 17.97 -20.09 15.88
N ASP A 381 17.11 -20.67 15.03
CA ASP A 381 17.36 -20.69 13.58
C ASP A 381 17.05 -19.33 12.92
N PHE A 382 18.05 -18.45 12.94
CA PHE A 382 17.94 -17.12 12.34
C PHE A 382 17.78 -17.12 10.81
N ARG A 383 17.85 -18.26 10.12
CA ARG A 383 17.56 -18.35 8.67
C ARG A 383 16.13 -17.95 8.33
N VAL A 384 15.20 -18.09 9.29
CA VAL A 384 13.83 -17.56 9.21
C VAL A 384 13.79 -16.05 8.91
N PHE A 385 14.78 -15.28 9.38
CA PHE A 385 14.89 -13.84 9.19
C PHE A 385 15.59 -13.43 7.88
N ASN A 386 16.02 -14.40 7.06
CA ASN A 386 16.53 -14.14 5.72
C ASN A 386 15.41 -13.84 4.70
N SER A 387 14.15 -14.18 5.02
CA SER A 387 12.99 -13.73 4.23
C SER A 387 12.78 -12.22 4.39
N ARG A 388 12.67 -11.52 3.25
CA ARG A 388 12.33 -10.09 3.19
C ARG A 388 11.04 -9.78 3.96
N GLY A 389 10.03 -10.64 3.88
CA GLY A 389 8.77 -10.44 4.59
C GLY A 389 8.93 -10.47 6.12
N MET A 390 9.81 -11.34 6.64
CA MET A 390 10.08 -11.41 8.08
C MET A 390 10.84 -10.17 8.57
N VAL A 391 11.82 -9.67 7.81
CA VAL A 391 12.54 -8.42 8.13
C VAL A 391 11.58 -7.23 8.20
N PHE A 392 10.70 -7.07 7.20
CA PHE A 392 9.70 -5.99 7.23
C PHE A 392 8.66 -6.16 8.35
N LEU A 393 8.30 -7.41 8.73
CA LEU A 393 7.41 -7.65 9.86
C LEU A 393 8.06 -7.28 11.21
N VAL A 394 9.36 -7.52 11.40
CA VAL A 394 10.12 -7.05 12.57
C VAL A 394 10.07 -5.51 12.67
N LEU A 395 10.38 -4.81 11.58
CA LEU A 395 10.35 -3.34 11.53
C LEU A 395 8.94 -2.79 11.81
N TRP A 396 7.92 -3.35 11.15
CA TRP A 396 6.52 -2.97 11.34
C TRP A 396 6.06 -3.19 12.79
N TYR A 397 6.35 -4.35 13.38
CA TYR A 397 5.94 -4.66 14.76
C TYR A 397 6.66 -3.76 15.78
N GLY A 398 7.95 -3.50 15.57
CA GLY A 398 8.74 -2.60 16.41
C GLY A 398 8.21 -1.18 16.43
N VAL A 399 8.01 -0.57 15.26
CA VAL A 399 7.47 0.80 15.17
C VAL A 399 6.04 0.89 15.73
N SER A 400 5.21 -0.13 15.50
CA SER A 400 3.84 -0.19 16.06
C SER A 400 3.86 -0.28 17.60
N LEU A 401 4.73 -1.12 18.18
CA LEU A 401 4.92 -1.22 19.63
C LEU A 401 5.47 0.06 20.25
N MET A 402 6.32 0.81 19.54
CA MET A 402 6.81 2.11 20.00
C MET A 402 5.66 3.12 20.10
N GLY A 403 4.89 3.32 19.02
CA GLY A 403 3.76 4.25 19.01
C GLY A 403 2.70 3.90 20.06
N TYR A 404 2.38 2.61 20.20
CA TYR A 404 1.42 2.11 21.20
C TYR A 404 1.92 2.29 22.64
N THR A 405 3.19 1.96 22.91
CA THR A 405 3.77 2.08 24.26
C THR A 405 3.87 3.54 24.71
N LEU A 406 4.34 4.42 23.81
CA LEU A 406 4.42 5.86 24.06
C LEU A 406 3.06 6.43 24.47
N MET A 407 2.00 6.10 23.72
CA MET A 407 0.64 6.57 23.98
C MET A 407 0.16 6.24 25.40
N ILE A 408 0.22 4.95 25.78
CA ILE A 408 -0.36 4.47 27.03
C ILE A 408 0.29 5.11 28.25
N PHE A 409 1.62 5.27 28.25
CA PHE A 409 2.33 5.85 29.40
C PHE A 409 2.31 7.38 29.45
N THR A 410 1.99 8.06 28.35
CA THR A 410 1.97 9.54 28.31
C THR A 410 0.57 10.15 28.37
N LEU A 411 -0.50 9.39 28.07
CA LEU A 411 -1.88 9.92 28.08
C LEU A 411 -2.32 10.49 29.44
N SER A 412 -2.02 9.80 30.54
CA SER A 412 -2.36 10.26 31.90
C SER A 412 -1.58 11.52 32.29
N SER A 413 -0.27 11.55 32.00
CA SER A 413 0.61 12.70 32.24
C SER A 413 0.26 13.91 31.37
N TYR A 414 -0.17 13.66 30.13
CA TYR A 414 -0.73 14.68 29.23
C TYR A 414 -2.01 15.28 29.79
N ALA A 415 -2.93 14.46 30.29
CA ALA A 415 -4.18 14.91 30.92
C ALA A 415 -3.90 15.86 32.10
N THR A 416 -2.92 15.54 32.96
CA THR A 416 -2.49 16.46 34.02
C THR A 416 -1.83 17.73 33.48
N SER A 417 -1.10 17.67 32.37
CA SER A 417 -0.46 18.85 31.76
C SER A 417 -1.44 19.84 31.11
N VAL A 418 -2.66 19.39 30.75
CA VAL A 418 -3.75 20.25 30.28
C VAL A 418 -4.71 20.67 31.40
N GLY A 419 -4.32 20.48 32.67
CA GLY A 419 -5.06 20.95 33.84
C GLY A 419 -6.13 20.01 34.39
N LEU A 420 -6.18 18.74 33.96
CA LEU A 420 -7.08 17.74 34.54
C LEU A 420 -6.49 17.11 35.80
N THR A 421 -7.35 16.64 36.69
CA THR A 421 -6.92 15.94 37.92
C THR A 421 -6.25 14.60 37.60
N ALA A 422 -5.35 14.13 38.48
CA ALA A 422 -4.74 12.80 38.36
C ALA A 422 -5.79 11.67 38.29
N LYS A 423 -6.93 11.83 38.98
CA LYS A 423 -8.07 10.90 38.92
C LYS A 423 -8.72 10.87 37.54
N GLN A 424 -8.91 12.02 36.90
CA GLN A 424 -9.36 12.09 35.49
C GLN A 424 -8.33 11.47 34.54
N GLY A 425 -7.02 11.74 34.73
CA GLY A 425 -5.95 11.10 33.96
C GLY A 425 -5.96 9.56 34.07
N SER A 426 -6.14 9.02 35.28
CA SER A 426 -6.28 7.58 35.52
C SER A 426 -7.56 7.01 34.89
N ASN A 427 -8.68 7.74 34.93
CA ASN A 427 -9.93 7.32 34.29
C ASN A 427 -9.77 7.20 32.76
N LEU A 428 -9.05 8.11 32.11
CA LEU A 428 -8.77 8.06 30.68
C LEU A 428 -7.98 6.80 30.30
N THR A 429 -6.91 6.50 31.05
CA THR A 429 -6.14 5.26 30.85
C THR A 429 -6.98 4.00 31.11
N ALA A 430 -7.88 4.02 32.10
CA ALA A 430 -8.82 2.91 32.35
C ALA A 430 -9.82 2.73 31.20
N ILE A 431 -10.42 3.81 30.69
CA ILE A 431 -11.31 3.77 29.51
C ILE A 431 -10.57 3.19 28.30
N LEU A 432 -9.37 3.70 28.01
CA LEU A 432 -8.53 3.22 26.91
C LEU A 432 -8.14 1.73 27.03
N ASN A 433 -7.93 1.23 28.24
CA ASN A 433 -7.68 -0.19 28.50
C ASN A 433 -8.97 -1.03 28.40
N GLY A 434 -10.13 -0.51 28.81
CA GLY A 434 -11.42 -1.18 28.67
C GLY A 434 -11.82 -1.38 27.21
N PHE A 435 -11.68 -0.34 26.36
CA PHE A 435 -12.02 -0.45 24.94
C PHE A 435 -11.04 -1.31 24.14
N GLN A 436 -9.81 -1.56 24.62
CA GLN A 436 -8.91 -2.59 24.05
C GLN A 436 -9.45 -4.02 24.22
N VAL A 437 -10.26 -4.29 25.25
CA VAL A 437 -10.87 -5.62 25.46
C VAL A 437 -11.86 -5.93 24.34
N ILE A 438 -12.60 -4.91 23.89
CA ILE A 438 -13.61 -5.01 22.82
C ILE A 438 -12.94 -4.94 21.44
N GLY A 439 -12.03 -3.99 21.25
CA GLY A 439 -11.41 -3.71 19.94
C GLY A 439 -10.51 -4.81 19.41
N ARG A 440 -9.71 -5.47 20.27
CA ARG A 440 -8.74 -6.49 19.81
C ARG A 440 -9.40 -7.74 19.20
N PRO A 441 -10.43 -8.36 19.80
CA PRO A 441 -11.19 -9.42 19.14
C PRO A 441 -11.84 -8.97 17.83
N ILE A 442 -12.36 -7.74 17.76
CA ILE A 442 -12.95 -7.18 16.53
C ILE A 442 -11.91 -7.03 15.42
N ILE A 443 -10.74 -6.45 15.71
CA ILE A 443 -9.62 -6.36 14.75
C ILE A 443 -9.21 -7.76 14.27
N GLY A 444 -9.13 -8.74 15.17
CA GLY A 444 -8.87 -10.13 14.82
C GLY A 444 -9.91 -10.73 13.86
N ALA A 445 -11.19 -10.57 14.18
CA ALA A 445 -12.31 -11.07 13.37
C ALA A 445 -12.45 -10.36 12.01
N VAL A 446 -12.06 -9.08 11.91
CA VAL A 446 -11.95 -8.36 10.62
C VAL A 446 -10.73 -8.85 9.83
N ALA A 447 -9.59 -9.08 10.51
CA ALA A 447 -8.36 -9.56 9.88
C ALA A 447 -8.48 -10.98 9.31
N ASP A 448 -9.19 -11.88 9.97
CA ASP A 448 -9.50 -13.23 9.46
C ASP A 448 -10.54 -13.21 8.30
N ARG A 449 -11.17 -12.07 7.99
CA ARG A 449 -12.13 -11.91 6.87
C ARG A 449 -11.58 -11.12 5.68
N ILE A 450 -10.94 -9.98 5.93
CA ILE A 450 -10.44 -9.03 4.90
C ILE A 450 -8.96 -9.30 4.56
N GLY A 451 -8.32 -10.21 5.30
CA GLY A 451 -6.89 -10.49 5.21
C GLY A 451 -6.10 -9.62 6.21
N ARG A 452 -5.12 -10.24 6.86
CA ARG A 452 -4.46 -9.67 8.04
C ARG A 452 -3.59 -8.46 7.71
N ALA A 453 -2.85 -8.52 6.59
CA ALA A 453 -2.04 -7.40 6.11
C ALA A 453 -2.88 -6.22 5.58
N ASN A 454 -4.02 -6.49 4.93
CA ASN A 454 -4.97 -5.45 4.51
C ASN A 454 -5.56 -4.72 5.72
N THR A 455 -5.96 -5.47 6.74
CA THR A 455 -6.51 -4.92 7.98
C THR A 455 -5.46 -4.13 8.76
N ALA A 456 -4.23 -4.62 8.85
CA ALA A 456 -3.10 -3.89 9.42
C ALA A 456 -2.86 -2.53 8.72
N ALA A 457 -2.96 -2.46 7.39
CA ALA A 457 -2.82 -1.21 6.64
C ALA A 457 -3.96 -0.22 6.96
N ILE A 458 -5.22 -0.65 6.87
CA ILE A 458 -6.40 0.19 7.15
C ILE A 458 -6.35 0.74 8.59
N VAL A 459 -6.07 -0.12 9.55
CA VAL A 459 -6.08 0.23 10.98
C VAL A 459 -4.87 1.09 11.36
N ALA A 460 -3.72 0.97 10.65
CA ALA A 460 -2.59 1.89 10.79
C ALA A 460 -2.92 3.32 10.30
N VAL A 461 -3.65 3.47 9.19
CA VAL A 461 -4.13 4.79 8.73
C VAL A 461 -5.07 5.41 9.76
N ILE A 462 -6.07 4.68 10.24
CA ILE A 462 -7.02 5.21 11.24
C ILE A 462 -6.29 5.58 12.55
N SER A 463 -5.33 4.76 12.99
CA SER A 463 -4.46 5.07 14.14
C SER A 463 -3.66 6.36 13.93
N THR A 464 -3.10 6.56 12.73
CA THR A 464 -2.38 7.79 12.35
C THR A 464 -3.29 9.02 12.47
N VAL A 465 -4.53 8.92 11.96
CA VAL A 465 -5.52 10.01 12.06
C VAL A 465 -5.85 10.30 13.52
N PHE A 466 -6.15 9.30 14.36
CA PHE A 466 -6.49 9.55 15.76
C PHE A 466 -5.34 10.21 16.54
N MET A 467 -4.09 9.88 16.23
CA MET A 467 -2.93 10.49 16.90
C MET A 467 -2.65 11.91 16.43
N LEU A 468 -2.62 12.18 15.12
CA LEU A 468 -2.28 13.50 14.58
C LEU A 468 -3.47 14.47 14.56
N ALA A 469 -4.68 13.99 14.26
CA ALA A 469 -5.88 14.82 14.22
C ALA A 469 -6.43 15.10 15.63
N PHE A 470 -6.64 14.03 16.40
CA PHE A 470 -7.51 14.09 17.56
C PHE A 470 -6.72 14.31 18.85
N TRP A 471 -5.70 13.50 19.13
CA TRP A 471 -4.96 13.59 20.40
C TRP A 471 -4.23 14.93 20.59
N ILE A 472 -3.58 15.45 19.55
CA ILE A 472 -2.86 16.75 19.57
C ILE A 472 -3.77 17.93 19.98
N ASN A 473 -5.09 17.76 19.87
CA ASN A 473 -6.09 18.82 20.01
C ASN A 473 -7.18 18.50 21.05
N ALA A 474 -7.11 17.33 21.69
CA ALA A 474 -7.98 16.94 22.79
C ALA A 474 -7.49 17.56 24.11
N SER A 475 -7.80 18.84 24.34
CA SER A 475 -7.47 19.55 25.57
C SER A 475 -8.51 19.45 26.69
N THR A 476 -9.72 18.96 26.39
CA THR A 476 -10.82 18.84 27.36
C THR A 476 -11.03 17.38 27.79
N TYR A 477 -11.57 17.17 29.00
CA TYR A 477 -11.84 15.82 29.50
C TYR A 477 -12.80 15.02 28.59
N GLY A 478 -13.83 15.67 28.04
CA GLY A 478 -14.75 15.04 27.08
C GLY A 478 -14.08 14.62 25.77
N ALA A 479 -13.23 15.49 25.19
CA ALA A 479 -12.46 15.16 24.00
C ALA A 479 -11.46 14.02 24.27
N LEU A 480 -10.83 14.00 25.45
CA LEU A 480 -9.93 12.94 25.84
C LEU A 480 -10.64 11.61 26.14
N ILE A 481 -11.87 11.62 26.68
CA ILE A 481 -12.70 10.41 26.80
C ILE A 481 -12.98 9.85 25.42
N ALA A 482 -13.47 10.67 24.49
CA ALA A 482 -13.76 10.23 23.12
C ALA A 482 -12.50 9.72 22.40
N PHE A 483 -11.35 10.39 22.57
CA PHE A 483 -10.06 9.87 22.10
C PHE A 483 -9.71 8.52 22.74
N SER A 484 -9.89 8.36 24.05
CA SER A 484 -9.58 7.12 24.80
C SER A 484 -10.44 5.94 24.35
N VAL A 485 -11.73 6.17 24.06
CA VAL A 485 -12.65 5.17 23.50
C VAL A 485 -12.18 4.73 22.11
N LEU A 486 -11.97 5.69 21.20
CA LEU A 486 -11.63 5.40 19.81
C LEU A 486 -10.23 4.81 19.66
N SER A 487 -9.23 5.35 20.35
CA SER A 487 -7.86 4.82 20.36
C SER A 487 -7.78 3.46 21.04
N GLY A 488 -8.52 3.24 22.13
CA GLY A 488 -8.60 1.95 22.82
C GLY A 488 -9.09 0.83 21.90
N MET A 489 -10.10 1.08 21.07
CA MET A 489 -10.58 0.08 20.12
C MET A 489 -9.59 -0.25 18.99
N ILE A 490 -8.73 0.70 18.60
CA ILE A 490 -8.03 0.66 17.30
C ILE A 490 -6.50 0.50 17.42
N ILE A 491 -5.85 1.22 18.33
CA ILE A 491 -4.39 1.38 18.32
C ILE A 491 -3.64 0.13 18.83
N GLY A 492 -4.35 -0.84 19.42
CA GLY A 492 -3.81 -2.15 19.81
C GLY A 492 -3.51 -3.13 18.66
N PHE A 493 -3.72 -2.75 17.39
CA PHE A 493 -3.65 -3.66 16.23
C PHE A 493 -2.30 -4.37 16.03
N GLY A 494 -1.17 -3.67 16.24
CA GLY A 494 0.16 -4.26 16.10
C GLY A 494 0.37 -5.48 17.01
N THR A 495 -0.10 -5.38 18.25
CA THR A 495 -0.09 -6.50 19.22
C THR A 495 -1.11 -7.60 18.92
N CYS A 496 -2.11 -7.35 18.07
CA CYS A 496 -3.13 -8.33 17.70
C CYS A 496 -2.76 -9.14 16.45
N LEU A 497 -2.05 -8.52 15.50
CA LEU A 497 -1.81 -9.09 14.17
C LEU A 497 -0.38 -9.59 13.95
N SER A 498 0.59 -9.24 14.80
CA SER A 498 2.00 -9.63 14.64
C SER A 498 2.23 -11.15 14.66
N GLN A 499 1.66 -11.87 15.62
CA GLN A 499 1.80 -13.33 15.69
C GLN A 499 1.03 -14.03 14.54
N PRO A 500 -0.23 -13.69 14.22
CA PRO A 500 -0.92 -14.22 13.04
C PRO A 500 -0.16 -13.98 11.73
N LEU A 501 0.37 -12.77 11.49
CA LEU A 501 1.18 -12.47 10.29
C LEU A 501 2.49 -13.27 10.26
N CYS A 502 3.11 -13.53 11.42
CA CYS A 502 4.27 -14.39 11.53
C CYS A 502 3.93 -15.87 11.21
N ALA A 503 2.72 -16.32 11.55
CA ALA A 503 2.23 -17.65 11.19
C ALA A 503 1.87 -17.79 9.71
N ASP A 504 1.40 -16.72 9.06
CA ASP A 504 1.10 -16.71 7.62
C ASP A 504 2.38 -16.65 6.77
N LEU A 505 3.42 -15.92 7.24
CA LEU A 505 4.75 -15.93 6.63
C LEU A 505 5.50 -17.27 6.77
N LEU A 506 5.00 -18.18 7.62
CA LEU A 506 5.61 -19.47 7.96
C LEU A 506 4.61 -20.63 7.82
N GLU A 507 3.58 -20.48 6.99
CA GLU A 507 2.51 -21.48 6.88
C GLU A 507 3.04 -22.86 6.46
N ASP A 508 3.98 -22.88 5.52
CA ASP A 508 4.60 -24.11 4.99
C ASP A 508 5.65 -24.71 5.93
N ASN A 509 6.01 -24.01 7.02
CA ASN A 509 6.89 -24.55 8.07
C ASN A 509 6.49 -24.03 9.46
N LEU A 510 5.28 -24.41 9.88
CA LEU A 510 4.72 -24.07 11.20
C LEU A 510 5.56 -24.60 12.37
N GLU A 511 6.45 -25.58 12.17
CA GLU A 511 7.39 -26.04 13.21
C GLU A 511 8.44 -24.98 13.58
N MET A 512 8.75 -24.07 12.65
CA MET A 512 9.61 -22.91 12.86
C MET A 512 8.88 -21.69 13.45
N LEU A 513 7.55 -21.73 13.59
CA LEU A 513 6.79 -20.62 14.19
C LEU A 513 7.26 -20.22 15.61
N PRO A 514 7.68 -21.14 16.50
CA PRO A 514 8.33 -20.78 17.77
C PRO A 514 9.63 -19.98 17.60
N ALA A 515 10.41 -20.22 16.54
CA ALA A 515 11.63 -19.49 16.24
C ALA A 515 11.33 -18.12 15.62
N GLY A 516 10.41 -18.07 14.64
CA GLY A 516 9.94 -16.83 14.01
C GLY A 516 9.29 -15.87 15.03
N TRP A 517 8.32 -16.33 15.81
CA TRP A 517 7.65 -15.49 16.80
C TRP A 517 8.60 -15.04 17.91
N SER A 518 9.48 -15.92 18.39
CA SER A 518 10.46 -15.54 19.43
C SER A 518 11.52 -14.58 18.90
N GLY A 519 12.11 -14.85 17.74
CA GLY A 519 13.07 -13.94 17.11
C GLY A 519 12.46 -12.56 16.82
N LEU A 520 11.20 -12.51 16.37
CA LEU A 520 10.48 -11.26 16.14
C LEU A 520 10.35 -10.43 17.43
N ASN A 521 10.03 -11.07 18.55
CA ASN A 521 10.01 -10.42 19.86
C ASN A 521 11.43 -9.99 20.31
N MET A 522 12.42 -10.87 20.15
CA MET A 522 13.80 -10.60 20.54
C MET A 522 14.38 -9.38 19.81
N PHE A 523 14.23 -9.29 18.49
CA PHE A 523 14.72 -8.17 17.69
C PHE A 523 13.98 -6.85 17.97
N VAL A 524 12.70 -6.91 18.37
CA VAL A 524 11.92 -5.71 18.74
C VAL A 524 12.23 -5.22 20.16
N SER A 525 12.75 -6.09 21.05
CA SER A 525 12.99 -5.75 22.46
C SER A 525 13.79 -4.45 22.73
N PRO A 526 14.84 -4.06 21.96
CA PRO A 526 15.59 -2.83 22.24
C PRO A 526 14.75 -1.56 22.02
N ALA A 527 13.87 -1.58 21.01
CA ALA A 527 12.96 -0.46 20.73
C ALA A 527 11.97 -0.24 21.89
N VAL A 528 11.50 -1.33 22.51
CA VAL A 528 10.55 -1.29 23.64
C VAL A 528 11.22 -0.83 24.95
N LEU A 529 12.52 -1.12 25.14
CA LEU A 529 13.31 -0.60 26.26
C LEU A 529 13.42 0.94 26.21
N VAL A 530 13.83 1.46 25.06
CA VAL A 530 14.24 2.87 24.89
C VAL A 530 13.06 3.82 24.65
N VAL A 531 11.92 3.35 24.11
CA VAL A 531 10.80 4.23 23.74
C VAL A 531 10.23 5.07 24.89
N GLN A 532 10.21 4.56 26.14
CA GLN A 532 9.73 5.37 27.29
C GLN A 532 10.69 6.52 27.61
N VAL A 533 12.00 6.31 27.45
CA VAL A 533 13.03 7.35 27.64
C VAL A 533 12.92 8.39 26.53
N ILE A 534 12.74 7.98 25.27
CA ILE A 534 12.46 8.89 24.14
C ILE A 534 11.18 9.69 24.38
N ALA A 535 10.09 9.02 24.79
CA ALA A 535 8.80 9.66 25.02
C ALA A 535 8.87 10.79 26.05
N LEU A 536 9.65 10.59 27.13
CA LEU A 536 9.93 11.58 28.16
C LEU A 536 10.90 12.67 27.68
N ALA A 537 11.98 12.31 26.98
CA ALA A 537 12.96 13.28 26.44
C ALA A 537 12.39 14.19 25.34
N LEU A 538 11.29 13.78 24.69
CA LEU A 538 10.54 14.61 23.75
C LEU A 538 9.62 15.64 24.44
N VAL A 539 9.30 15.46 25.74
CA VAL A 539 8.49 16.42 26.51
C VAL A 539 9.31 17.68 26.79
N ARG A 540 8.77 18.86 26.47
CA ARG A 540 9.40 20.15 26.77
C ARG A 540 8.58 20.88 27.82
N GLU A 541 8.90 20.69 29.09
CA GLU A 541 8.14 21.21 30.24
C GLU A 541 7.93 22.75 30.21
N HIS A 542 8.80 23.51 29.53
CA HIS A 542 8.68 24.97 29.37
C HIS A 542 7.84 25.45 28.15
N ASN A 543 7.33 24.55 27.31
CA ASN A 543 6.52 24.93 26.13
C ASN A 543 5.01 24.95 26.44
N SER A 544 4.27 25.82 25.77
CA SER A 544 2.78 25.93 25.87
C SER A 544 2.00 24.68 25.40
N ARG A 545 2.66 23.72 24.75
CA ARG A 545 2.16 22.35 24.52
C ARG A 545 3.30 21.35 24.83
N PRO A 546 3.50 20.93 26.09
CA PRO A 546 4.72 20.22 26.48
C PRO A 546 4.88 18.84 25.83
N TYR A 547 3.77 18.14 25.52
CA TYR A 547 3.77 16.80 24.91
C TYR A 547 3.71 16.79 23.38
N LEU A 548 3.70 17.94 22.70
CA LEU A 548 3.42 18.02 21.25
C LEU A 548 4.36 17.14 20.41
N ASN A 549 5.66 17.17 20.70
CA ASN A 549 6.66 16.35 20.00
C ASN A 549 6.39 14.85 20.17
N THR A 550 6.02 14.45 21.39
CA THR A 550 5.71 13.07 21.78
C THR A 550 4.46 12.56 21.03
N GLN A 551 3.42 13.40 20.92
CA GLN A 551 2.21 13.09 20.14
C GLN A 551 2.50 12.97 18.64
N ILE A 552 3.29 13.89 18.07
CA ILE A 552 3.71 13.85 16.66
C ILE A 552 4.54 12.60 16.36
N PHE A 553 5.50 12.25 17.22
CA PHE A 553 6.32 11.03 17.07
C PHE A 553 5.45 9.77 17.04
N ALA A 554 4.44 9.69 17.92
CA ALA A 554 3.53 8.55 17.94
C ALA A 554 2.71 8.42 16.66
N GLY A 555 2.15 9.54 16.15
CA GLY A 555 1.41 9.56 14.89
C GLY A 555 2.28 9.26 13.67
N ALA A 556 3.50 9.78 13.62
CA ALA A 556 4.48 9.46 12.58
C ALA A 556 4.88 7.97 12.60
N GLY A 557 4.98 7.36 13.79
CA GLY A 557 5.18 5.92 13.96
C GLY A 557 4.05 5.10 13.31
N PHE A 558 2.78 5.45 13.57
CA PHE A 558 1.66 4.75 12.93
C PHE A 558 1.58 5.00 11.42
N PHE A 559 2.01 6.16 10.92
CA PHE A 559 2.13 6.40 9.49
C PHE A 559 3.22 5.52 8.85
N ALA A 560 4.38 5.37 9.51
CA ALA A 560 5.41 4.44 9.09
C ALA A 560 4.93 2.98 9.12
N CYS A 561 4.04 2.59 10.06
CA CYS A 561 3.42 1.27 10.07
C CYS A 561 2.52 1.02 8.84
N PHE A 562 1.85 2.06 8.31
CA PHE A 562 1.10 1.95 7.06
C PHE A 562 2.02 1.74 5.85
N ILE A 563 3.22 2.30 5.84
CA ILE A 563 4.21 2.08 4.76
C ILE A 563 4.85 0.68 4.88
N LEU A 564 5.30 0.30 6.09
CA LEU A 564 6.08 -0.92 6.33
C LEU A 564 5.30 -2.23 6.13
N ILE A 565 3.96 -2.19 6.10
CA ILE A 565 3.14 -3.41 5.86
C ILE A 565 3.04 -3.77 4.37
N PHE A 566 3.31 -2.85 3.43
CA PHE A 566 3.19 -3.14 1.99
C PHE A 566 4.14 -4.25 1.50
N PRO A 567 5.46 -4.26 1.84
CA PRO A 567 6.36 -5.35 1.46
C PRO A 567 5.96 -6.71 2.08
N VAL A 568 5.40 -6.71 3.30
CA VAL A 568 4.89 -7.93 3.95
C VAL A 568 3.67 -8.47 3.18
N ARG A 569 2.75 -7.57 2.79
CA ARG A 569 1.57 -7.89 1.97
C ARG A 569 1.97 -8.44 0.59
N GLU A 570 2.98 -7.84 -0.04
CA GLU A 570 3.50 -8.27 -1.34
C GLU A 570 4.10 -9.68 -1.27
N HIS A 571 4.92 -9.97 -0.26
CA HIS A 571 5.51 -11.31 -0.09
C HIS A 571 4.44 -12.38 0.24
N LEU A 572 3.44 -12.06 1.08
CA LEU A 572 2.32 -12.97 1.33
C LEU A 572 1.51 -13.26 0.05
N ILE A 573 1.28 -12.27 -0.80
CA ILE A 573 0.60 -12.47 -2.10
C ILE A 573 1.44 -13.35 -3.02
N TYR A 574 2.76 -13.19 -3.05
CA TYR A 574 3.67 -14.03 -3.84
C TYR A 574 3.61 -15.51 -3.42
N ASN A 575 3.76 -15.81 -2.13
CA ASN A 575 3.74 -17.19 -1.63
C ASN A 575 2.39 -17.90 -1.93
N ILE A 576 1.26 -17.18 -1.84
CA ILE A 576 -0.08 -17.72 -2.17
C ILE A 576 -0.23 -18.05 -3.66
N ILE A 577 0.51 -17.37 -4.55
CA ILE A 577 0.53 -17.67 -5.99
C ILE A 577 1.38 -18.91 -6.26
N ASP A 578 2.60 -18.91 -5.73
CA ASP A 578 3.61 -19.97 -5.91
C ASP A 578 3.07 -21.33 -5.42
N LYS A 579 2.43 -21.33 -4.25
CA LYS A 579 1.78 -22.52 -3.69
C LYS A 579 0.69 -23.07 -4.59
N ARG A 580 -0.22 -22.22 -5.09
CA ARG A 580 -1.31 -22.63 -5.99
C ARG A 580 -0.82 -23.17 -7.34
N LEU A 581 0.29 -22.64 -7.86
CA LEU A 581 0.95 -23.20 -9.04
C LEU A 581 1.50 -24.60 -8.75
N SER A 582 2.24 -24.77 -7.65
CA SER A 582 2.80 -26.07 -7.25
C SER A 582 1.74 -27.13 -6.89
N GLU A 583 0.60 -26.72 -6.31
CA GLU A 583 -0.54 -27.60 -6.05
C GLU A 583 -1.17 -28.09 -7.37
N ALA A 584 -1.32 -27.22 -8.38
CA ALA A 584 -1.79 -27.62 -9.71
C ALA A 584 -0.80 -28.56 -10.43
N GLU A 585 0.50 -28.24 -10.43
CA GLU A 585 1.55 -29.11 -10.98
C GLU A 585 1.59 -30.49 -10.32
N TYR A 586 1.31 -30.57 -9.02
CA TYR A 586 1.28 -31.83 -8.28
C TYR A 586 0.07 -32.69 -8.63
N GLN A 587 -1.14 -32.10 -8.71
CA GLN A 587 -2.35 -32.83 -9.10
C GLN A 587 -2.24 -33.41 -10.52
N ILE A 588 -1.73 -32.63 -11.48
CA ILE A 588 -1.45 -33.09 -12.86
C ILE A 588 -0.49 -34.30 -12.90
N LYS A 589 0.34 -34.48 -11.88
CA LYS A 589 1.41 -35.48 -11.84
C LYS A 589 1.04 -36.79 -11.16
N ASN A 590 0.03 -36.80 -10.28
CA ASN A 590 -0.37 -37.97 -9.51
C ASN A 590 -1.36 -38.91 -10.24
N ILE A 591 -1.98 -38.47 -11.35
CA ILE A 591 -2.98 -39.25 -12.11
C ILE A 591 -2.28 -40.35 -12.93
N ARG A 592 -1.75 -41.38 -12.26
CA ARG A 592 -1.21 -42.62 -12.84
C ARG A 592 -1.42 -43.81 -11.88
N PRO A 593 -2.20 -44.85 -12.24
CA PRO A 593 -2.59 -45.91 -11.32
C PRO A 593 -1.45 -46.92 -11.04
N THR A 594 -1.50 -47.59 -9.87
CA THR A 594 -0.52 -48.61 -9.47
C THR A 594 -1.12 -49.83 -8.76
N THR A 595 -1.41 -50.91 -9.50
CA THR A 595 -1.56 -52.28 -8.95
C THR A 595 -1.19 -53.34 -9.99
N THR A 596 -0.53 -54.43 -9.56
CA THR A 596 0.18 -55.35 -10.46
C THR A 596 -0.72 -56.34 -11.22
N ALA A 597 -2.04 -56.35 -10.96
CA ALA A 597 -3.02 -57.05 -11.79
C ALA A 597 -3.53 -56.20 -12.98
N GLY A 598 -3.26 -54.88 -12.98
CA GLY A 598 -3.90 -53.92 -13.90
C GLY A 598 -3.47 -54.00 -15.37
N TYR A 599 -2.33 -54.62 -15.70
CA TYR A 599 -1.70 -54.53 -17.03
C TYR A 599 -2.52 -55.06 -18.22
N LEU A 600 -3.64 -55.76 -18.00
CA LEU A 600 -4.57 -56.21 -19.05
C LEU A 600 -6.02 -55.73 -18.84
N LYS A 601 -6.27 -54.81 -17.90
CA LYS A 601 -7.55 -54.12 -17.72
C LYS A 601 -7.46 -52.58 -17.67
N ALA A 602 -6.24 -52.03 -17.56
CA ALA A 602 -6.00 -50.59 -17.46
C ALA A 602 -6.71 -49.78 -18.57
N SER A 603 -6.65 -50.24 -19.83
CA SER A 603 -7.20 -49.54 -20.99
C SER A 603 -8.74 -49.42 -21.06
N ALA A 604 -9.47 -49.92 -20.05
CA ALA A 604 -10.94 -49.86 -19.99
C ALA A 604 -11.48 -49.32 -18.65
N PHE A 605 -10.61 -49.10 -17.65
CA PHE A 605 -10.99 -48.46 -16.37
C PHE A 605 -10.43 -47.04 -16.25
N GLU A 606 -9.29 -46.78 -16.91
CA GLU A 606 -8.63 -45.46 -17.03
C GLU A 606 -9.45 -44.41 -17.81
N GLU A 607 -10.66 -44.76 -18.26
CA GLU A 607 -11.65 -43.88 -18.89
C GLU A 607 -12.85 -43.62 -17.96
N SER A 608 -13.25 -44.61 -17.14
CA SER A 608 -14.33 -44.49 -16.15
C SER A 608 -13.94 -43.61 -14.96
N ASP A 609 -12.75 -43.83 -14.38
CA ASP A 609 -12.33 -43.10 -13.18
C ASP A 609 -12.09 -41.61 -13.49
N LYS A 610 -11.62 -41.27 -14.70
CA LYS A 610 -11.45 -39.88 -15.15
C LYS A 610 -12.76 -39.09 -15.13
N LEU A 611 -13.88 -39.72 -15.52
CA LEU A 611 -15.19 -39.06 -15.55
C LEU A 611 -15.72 -38.78 -14.13
N LEU A 612 -15.62 -39.75 -13.23
CA LEU A 612 -16.03 -39.60 -11.82
C LEU A 612 -15.15 -38.60 -11.06
N GLU A 613 -13.83 -38.62 -11.29
CA GLU A 613 -12.90 -37.66 -10.69
C GLU A 613 -13.14 -36.23 -11.23
N GLN A 614 -13.49 -36.08 -12.51
CA GLN A 614 -13.89 -34.79 -13.09
C GLN A 614 -15.20 -34.24 -12.53
N GLU A 615 -16.27 -35.05 -12.40
CA GLU A 615 -17.58 -34.55 -11.92
C GLU A 615 -17.54 -34.08 -10.46
N VAL A 616 -16.93 -34.85 -9.56
CA VAL A 616 -16.91 -34.52 -8.12
C VAL A 616 -16.04 -33.29 -7.84
N ILE A 617 -14.93 -33.13 -8.58
CA ILE A 617 -14.06 -31.94 -8.48
C ILE A 617 -14.74 -30.70 -9.07
N ARG A 618 -15.38 -30.82 -10.26
CA ARG A 618 -16.12 -29.71 -10.90
C ARG A 618 -17.19 -29.13 -9.95
N SER A 619 -17.96 -29.98 -9.27
CA SER A 619 -19.10 -29.57 -8.43
C SER A 619 -18.71 -28.60 -7.30
N ASN A 620 -17.79 -28.99 -6.40
CA ASN A 620 -17.51 -28.21 -5.19
C ASN A 620 -16.42 -27.13 -5.38
N GLN A 621 -15.54 -27.26 -6.38
CA GLN A 621 -14.57 -26.20 -6.65
C GLN A 621 -15.22 -25.01 -7.39
N ALA A 622 -16.19 -25.23 -8.28
CA ALA A 622 -16.76 -24.17 -9.11
C ALA A 622 -17.37 -23.01 -8.29
N GLU A 623 -18.09 -23.29 -7.20
CA GLU A 623 -18.79 -22.23 -6.44
C GLU A 623 -17.84 -21.34 -5.64
N LEU A 624 -16.82 -21.91 -4.99
CA LEU A 624 -15.81 -21.14 -4.25
C LEU A 624 -14.81 -20.45 -5.21
N THR A 625 -14.50 -21.09 -6.34
CA THR A 625 -13.64 -20.53 -7.39
C THR A 625 -14.31 -19.33 -8.05
N ARG A 626 -15.60 -19.42 -8.45
CA ARG A 626 -16.40 -18.29 -8.97
C ARG A 626 -16.28 -17.02 -8.13
N ILE A 627 -16.30 -17.15 -6.80
CA ILE A 627 -16.25 -16.03 -5.85
C ILE A 627 -14.83 -15.48 -5.70
N ILE A 628 -13.81 -16.34 -5.67
CA ILE A 628 -12.41 -15.94 -5.41
C ILE A 628 -11.70 -15.49 -6.70
N THR A 629 -11.95 -16.13 -7.83
CA THR A 629 -11.21 -15.86 -9.07
C THR A 629 -11.81 -14.72 -9.88
N GLY A 630 -13.10 -14.38 -9.72
CA GLY A 630 -13.67 -13.11 -10.20
C GLY A 630 -12.96 -11.84 -9.69
N ILE A 631 -12.11 -11.95 -8.66
CA ILE A 631 -11.26 -10.87 -8.15
C ILE A 631 -9.99 -10.65 -8.99
N ARG A 632 -9.62 -11.58 -9.88
CA ARG A 632 -8.31 -11.61 -10.57
C ARG A 632 -8.34 -12.13 -12.02
N ASP A 633 -9.32 -12.95 -12.38
CA ASP A 633 -9.36 -13.75 -13.61
C ASP A 633 -9.18 -12.94 -14.87
N ASP A 634 -10.00 -11.90 -15.08
CA ASP A 634 -10.10 -11.22 -16.37
C ASP A 634 -8.73 -10.83 -16.93
N ARG A 635 -7.78 -10.44 -16.08
CA ARG A 635 -6.43 -10.07 -16.52
C ARG A 635 -5.51 -11.27 -16.80
N HIS A 636 -5.65 -12.35 -16.04
CA HIS A 636 -4.91 -13.58 -16.31
C HIS A 636 -5.43 -14.26 -17.58
N LEU A 637 -6.75 -14.21 -17.81
CA LEU A 637 -7.39 -14.65 -19.04
C LEU A 637 -7.00 -13.73 -20.21
N ASP A 638 -7.04 -12.40 -20.07
CA ASP A 638 -6.54 -11.45 -21.10
C ASP A 638 -5.04 -11.66 -21.45
N GLU A 639 -4.24 -12.22 -20.54
CA GLU A 639 -2.80 -12.51 -20.74
C GLU A 639 -2.58 -13.93 -21.33
N VAL A 640 -3.24 -14.98 -20.83
CA VAL A 640 -3.21 -16.35 -21.40
C VAL A 640 -3.86 -16.44 -22.79
N GLU A 641 -4.94 -15.71 -23.04
CA GLU A 641 -5.59 -15.63 -24.34
C GLU A 641 -4.63 -15.03 -25.39
N LYS A 642 -3.82 -14.04 -25.00
CA LYS A 642 -2.76 -13.48 -25.86
C LYS A 642 -1.58 -14.41 -26.09
N GLU A 643 -1.25 -15.27 -25.14
CA GLU A 643 -0.21 -16.28 -25.34
C GLU A 643 -0.72 -17.39 -26.28
N LYS A 644 -1.94 -17.90 -26.09
CA LYS A 644 -2.59 -18.86 -27.02
C LYS A 644 -2.69 -18.32 -28.46
N TYR A 645 -3.12 -17.07 -28.67
CA TYR A 645 -3.13 -16.47 -30.02
C TYR A 645 -1.74 -16.31 -30.64
N ARG A 646 -0.70 -16.13 -29.81
CA ARG A 646 0.70 -16.02 -30.25
C ARG A 646 1.32 -17.39 -30.58
N GLU A 647 0.79 -18.47 -30.03
CA GLU A 647 1.18 -19.84 -30.35
C GLU A 647 0.41 -20.41 -31.57
N ARG A 648 -0.87 -20.05 -31.74
CA ARG A 648 -1.73 -20.53 -32.85
C ARG A 648 -1.37 -19.97 -34.24
N ASN A 649 -0.54 -18.92 -34.34
CA ASN A 649 -0.15 -18.29 -35.61
C ASN A 649 -1.34 -17.85 -36.51
N GLU A 650 -2.47 -17.45 -35.92
CA GLU A 650 -3.65 -17.03 -36.68
C GLU A 650 -3.34 -15.82 -37.58
N PRO A 651 -3.72 -15.85 -38.88
CA PRO A 651 -3.26 -14.85 -39.85
C PRO A 651 -3.76 -13.44 -39.53
N ASP A 652 -4.95 -13.28 -38.95
CA ASP A 652 -5.47 -11.98 -38.53
C ASP A 652 -4.70 -11.39 -37.34
N TYR A 653 -4.23 -12.23 -36.41
CA TYR A 653 -3.38 -11.79 -35.30
C TYR A 653 -1.96 -11.47 -35.77
N ILE A 654 -1.43 -12.21 -36.75
CA ILE A 654 -0.17 -11.88 -37.42
C ILE A 654 -0.31 -10.58 -38.22
N LEU A 655 -1.41 -10.38 -38.94
CA LEU A 655 -1.67 -9.17 -39.73
C LEU A 655 -1.86 -7.94 -38.82
N ALA A 656 -2.62 -8.07 -37.74
CA ALA A 656 -2.78 -7.00 -36.74
C ALA A 656 -1.46 -6.67 -36.03
N SER A 657 -0.68 -7.68 -35.61
CA SER A 657 0.62 -7.45 -34.98
C SER A 657 1.71 -6.97 -35.94
N GLN A 658 1.63 -7.30 -37.24
CA GLN A 658 2.48 -6.71 -38.27
C GLN A 658 2.04 -5.31 -38.70
N LEU A 659 0.75 -4.96 -38.66
CA LEU A 659 0.26 -3.58 -38.77
C LEU A 659 0.80 -2.74 -37.59
N ASP A 660 0.73 -3.24 -36.37
CA ASP A 660 1.34 -2.60 -35.20
C ASP A 660 2.86 -2.47 -35.36
N LEU A 661 3.58 -3.52 -35.76
CA LEU A 661 5.05 -3.47 -35.95
C LEU A 661 5.49 -2.56 -37.10
N ALA A 662 4.75 -2.54 -38.22
CA ALA A 662 4.98 -1.63 -39.34
C ALA A 662 4.75 -0.16 -38.93
N SER A 663 3.77 0.12 -38.06
CA SER A 663 3.56 1.45 -37.47
C SER A 663 4.69 1.90 -36.52
N ILE A 664 5.56 0.96 -36.10
CA ILE A 664 6.64 1.19 -35.13
C ILE A 664 8.02 1.35 -35.81
N HIS A 665 8.32 0.64 -36.91
CA HIS A 665 9.66 0.64 -37.52
C HIS A 665 9.76 1.25 -38.93
N THR A 666 10.15 2.52 -39.00
CA THR A 666 10.61 3.17 -40.25
C THR A 666 11.91 3.98 -40.07
N ARG A 667 13.08 3.30 -40.14
CA ARG A 667 14.22 3.63 -41.05
C ARG A 667 15.47 2.75 -40.82
N PRO A 668 16.37 2.60 -41.81
CA PRO A 668 17.27 1.44 -41.92
C PRO A 668 18.71 1.66 -41.40
N LYS A 669 19.47 0.55 -41.28
CA LYS A 669 20.93 0.53 -41.03
C LYS A 669 21.70 -0.62 -41.74
N SER A 670 21.51 -0.78 -43.05
CA SER A 670 22.54 -1.28 -43.99
C SER A 670 22.11 -0.91 -45.42
N THR A 671 23.04 -0.89 -46.38
CA THR A 671 22.80 -0.41 -47.76
C THR A 671 23.27 -1.39 -48.84
N THR A 672 23.34 -2.68 -48.52
CA THR A 672 23.93 -3.73 -49.38
C THR A 672 22.95 -4.79 -49.86
N ASP A 673 21.87 -5.05 -49.12
CA ASP A 673 20.98 -6.20 -49.37
C ASP A 673 19.68 -5.82 -50.13
N LEU A 674 19.55 -4.56 -50.56
CA LEU A 674 18.26 -3.99 -50.97
C LEU A 674 17.88 -4.31 -52.43
N GLU A 675 18.84 -4.44 -53.35
CA GLU A 675 18.55 -4.62 -54.78
C GLU A 675 18.15 -6.07 -55.13
N SER A 676 18.75 -7.06 -54.45
CA SER A 676 18.51 -8.50 -54.66
C SER A 676 17.17 -9.01 -54.09
N ALA A 677 16.53 -8.21 -53.23
CA ALA A 677 15.15 -8.39 -52.76
C ALA A 677 14.15 -7.64 -53.65
N LYS A 678 14.41 -6.37 -53.98
CA LYS A 678 13.49 -5.49 -54.72
C LYS A 678 13.11 -6.02 -56.11
N ASN A 679 14.04 -6.69 -56.80
CA ASN A 679 13.76 -7.31 -58.10
C ASN A 679 12.95 -8.63 -58.01
N ARG A 680 12.72 -9.19 -56.81
CA ARG A 680 11.89 -10.40 -56.62
C ARG A 680 10.45 -10.09 -56.21
N SER A 681 10.18 -9.01 -55.48
CA SER A 681 8.79 -8.61 -55.18
C SER A 681 8.07 -8.07 -56.42
N LEU A 682 8.77 -7.30 -57.27
CA LEU A 682 8.23 -6.68 -58.49
C LEU A 682 7.61 -7.66 -59.52
N HIS A 683 7.87 -8.95 -59.42
CA HIS A 683 7.27 -9.96 -60.31
C HIS A 683 6.05 -10.70 -59.73
N TYR A 684 5.75 -10.55 -58.43
CA TYR A 684 4.62 -11.25 -57.80
C TYR A 684 3.35 -10.38 -57.75
N GLU A 685 3.50 -9.10 -57.37
CA GLU A 685 2.39 -8.14 -57.27
C GLU A 685 1.75 -7.79 -58.63
N ALA A 686 2.40 -8.11 -59.75
CA ALA A 686 1.93 -7.83 -61.10
C ALA A 686 0.87 -8.81 -61.66
N SER A 687 0.38 -9.76 -60.84
CA SER A 687 -0.41 -10.91 -61.32
C SER A 687 -1.77 -11.15 -60.65
N VAL A 688 -2.11 -10.41 -59.58
CA VAL A 688 -3.33 -10.63 -58.78
C VAL A 688 -4.08 -9.31 -58.54
N THR A 689 -5.41 -9.36 -58.67
CA THR A 689 -6.37 -8.27 -58.34
C THR A 689 -6.19 -6.94 -59.08
N ASP A 690 -6.30 -7.00 -60.41
CA ASP A 690 -6.98 -5.94 -61.16
C ASP A 690 -8.50 -5.94 -60.79
N LYS A 691 -9.15 -4.76 -60.76
CA LYS A 691 -10.56 -4.48 -60.34
C LYS A 691 -10.85 -4.74 -58.83
N SER A 692 -11.06 -3.74 -57.98
CA SER A 692 -12.20 -2.81 -58.05
C SER A 692 -12.23 -1.82 -56.86
N SER A 693 -12.87 -0.66 -57.04
CA SER A 693 -13.15 0.41 -56.05
C SER A 693 -11.95 1.11 -55.38
N SER A 694 -12.00 2.44 -55.31
CA SER A 694 -11.02 3.29 -54.64
C SER A 694 -11.43 3.58 -53.19
N GLU A 695 -10.60 3.20 -52.23
CA GLU A 695 -10.64 3.75 -50.86
C GLU A 695 -9.77 5.01 -50.76
N GLU A 696 -10.16 5.99 -49.93
CA GLU A 696 -9.34 7.17 -49.65
C GLU A 696 -8.23 6.83 -48.65
N GLU A 697 -6.99 7.28 -48.89
CA GLU A 697 -5.92 7.17 -47.89
C GLU A 697 -6.31 7.91 -46.59
N ILE A 698 -6.56 7.14 -45.53
CA ILE A 698 -6.85 7.68 -44.21
C ILE A 698 -5.57 8.31 -43.65
N ASP A 699 -5.49 9.64 -43.67
CA ASP A 699 -4.42 10.46 -43.07
C ASP A 699 -4.31 10.21 -41.55
N GLN A 700 -3.51 9.20 -41.19
CA GLN A 700 -3.18 8.86 -39.82
C GLN A 700 -2.18 9.88 -39.25
N GLY A 701 -2.71 11.06 -38.90
CA GLY A 701 -1.97 12.21 -38.40
C GLY A 701 -0.99 11.90 -37.24
N PRO A 702 -0.06 12.82 -36.93
CA PRO A 702 1.21 12.56 -36.26
C PRO A 702 1.11 11.76 -34.93
N PRO A 703 1.92 10.71 -34.73
CA PRO A 703 1.63 9.56 -33.85
C PRO A 703 1.25 9.88 -32.40
N LEU A 704 0.33 9.08 -31.84
CA LEU A 704 -0.22 9.19 -30.48
C LEU A 704 0.83 8.96 -29.39
N ASP A 705 0.70 9.65 -28.25
CA ASP A 705 1.56 9.56 -27.06
C ASP A 705 3.10 9.80 -27.29
N LYS A 706 3.56 10.02 -28.54
CA LYS A 706 4.97 10.33 -28.90
C LYS A 706 5.31 11.83 -28.68
N GLY A 707 6.59 12.20 -28.83
CA GLY A 707 7.15 13.49 -28.36
C GLY A 707 6.40 14.79 -28.70
N ILE A 708 5.75 14.88 -29.87
CA ILE A 708 4.95 16.07 -30.26
C ILE A 708 3.73 16.24 -29.35
N ALA A 709 3.10 15.15 -28.89
CA ALA A 709 1.99 15.20 -27.95
C ALA A 709 2.40 15.88 -26.61
N TRP A 710 3.61 15.57 -26.11
CA TRP A 710 4.15 16.17 -24.89
C TRP A 710 4.49 17.65 -25.08
N LEU A 711 4.93 18.08 -26.26
CA LEU A 711 5.06 19.51 -26.58
C LEU A 711 3.69 20.22 -26.55
N MET A 712 2.63 19.59 -27.07
CA MET A 712 1.27 20.12 -26.97
C MET A 712 0.78 20.20 -25.51
N ALA A 713 1.16 19.25 -24.65
CA ALA A 713 0.89 19.32 -23.21
C ALA A 713 1.66 20.46 -22.51
N ILE A 714 2.91 20.74 -22.89
CA ILE A 714 3.66 21.90 -22.38
C ILE A 714 2.99 23.21 -22.82
N CYS A 715 2.56 23.33 -24.08
CA CYS A 715 1.79 24.48 -24.54
C CYS A 715 0.43 24.62 -23.83
N GLY A 716 -0.28 23.51 -23.58
CA GLY A 716 -1.49 23.52 -22.77
C GLY A 716 -1.25 23.98 -21.32
N THR A 717 -0.10 23.60 -20.74
CA THR A 717 0.34 24.06 -19.41
C THR A 717 0.45 25.59 -19.37
N LEU A 718 0.99 26.21 -20.42
CA LEU A 718 1.11 27.67 -20.53
C LEU A 718 -0.25 28.38 -20.67
N ALA A 719 -1.24 27.73 -21.30
CA ALA A 719 -2.62 28.24 -21.40
C ALA A 719 -3.37 28.19 -20.06
N VAL A 720 -3.12 27.15 -19.26
CA VAL A 720 -3.67 27.02 -17.90
C VAL A 720 -2.95 27.98 -16.94
N PHE A 721 -1.65 28.20 -17.12
CA PHE A 721 -0.87 29.23 -16.42
C PHE A 721 -1.47 30.63 -16.63
N SER A 722 -1.77 31.01 -17.88
CA SER A 722 -2.30 32.34 -18.17
C SER A 722 -3.77 32.52 -17.77
N THR A 723 -4.57 31.45 -17.71
CA THR A 723 -5.96 31.49 -17.25
C THR A 723 -6.05 31.18 -15.74
N TRP A 724 -6.25 29.92 -15.37
CA TRP A 724 -6.46 29.50 -13.98
C TRP A 724 -5.31 29.85 -13.04
N GLY A 725 -4.07 29.94 -13.54
CA GLY A 725 -2.92 30.40 -12.76
C GLY A 725 -3.00 31.88 -12.36
N ALA A 726 -3.44 32.76 -13.27
CA ALA A 726 -3.70 34.16 -12.95
C ALA A 726 -4.87 34.31 -11.97
N SER A 727 -5.91 33.48 -12.11
CA SER A 727 -7.02 33.43 -11.14
C SER A 727 -6.59 32.91 -9.76
N ALA A 728 -5.63 31.98 -9.66
CA ALA A 728 -5.09 31.53 -8.39
C ALA A 728 -4.33 32.65 -7.62
N GLY A 729 -3.81 33.66 -8.33
CA GLY A 729 -3.27 34.88 -7.72
C GLY A 729 -4.32 35.80 -7.07
N PHE A 730 -5.63 35.59 -7.34
CA PHE A 730 -6.70 36.43 -6.80
C PHE A 730 -6.77 36.43 -5.26
N GLY A 731 -6.33 35.36 -4.59
CA GLY A 731 -6.26 35.31 -3.12
C GLY A 731 -5.32 36.34 -2.48
N VAL A 732 -4.44 36.98 -3.26
CA VAL A 732 -3.62 38.13 -2.82
C VAL A 732 -4.38 39.45 -3.00
N PHE A 733 -5.03 39.65 -4.15
CA PHE A 733 -5.91 40.81 -4.39
C PHE A 733 -7.08 40.85 -3.39
N LEU A 734 -7.72 39.72 -3.12
CA LEU A 734 -8.80 39.61 -2.14
C LEU A 734 -8.33 39.98 -0.73
N ASN A 735 -7.15 39.51 -0.29
CA ASN A 735 -6.58 39.89 1.00
C ASN A 735 -6.30 41.41 1.05
N PHE A 736 -5.76 41.99 -0.03
CA PHE A 736 -5.54 43.43 -0.15
C PHE A 736 -6.87 44.21 -0.03
N TYR A 737 -7.89 43.89 -0.83
CA TYR A 737 -9.22 44.55 -0.81
C TYR A 737 -10.01 44.37 0.51
N LEU A 738 -9.68 43.35 1.31
CA LEU A 738 -10.24 43.15 2.66
C LEU A 738 -9.46 43.90 3.74
N SER A 739 -8.23 44.34 3.46
CA SER A 739 -7.35 45.07 4.37
C SER A 739 -7.32 46.57 4.14
N ASP A 740 -7.46 47.01 2.88
CA ASP A 740 -7.51 48.40 2.46
C ASP A 740 -8.92 48.78 1.97
N ASN A 741 -9.36 50.01 2.27
CA ASN A 741 -10.70 50.49 1.95
C ASN A 741 -10.77 51.08 0.53
N THR A 742 -10.14 50.42 -0.45
CA THR A 742 -9.90 50.95 -1.81
C THR A 742 -11.19 51.24 -2.59
N PHE A 743 -12.29 50.55 -2.25
CA PHE A 743 -13.62 50.76 -2.82
C PHE A 743 -14.66 50.94 -1.68
N PRO A 744 -14.84 52.17 -1.17
CA PRO A 744 -15.70 52.40 -0.01
C PRO A 744 -17.15 52.00 -0.28
N GLY A 745 -17.72 51.21 0.64
CA GLY A 745 -19.09 50.70 0.56
C GLY A 745 -19.24 49.28 -0.02
N ALA A 746 -18.18 48.67 -0.55
CA ALA A 746 -18.19 47.25 -0.92
C ALA A 746 -18.05 46.35 0.33
N SER A 747 -18.78 45.23 0.36
CA SER A 747 -18.69 44.24 1.43
C SER A 747 -17.68 43.12 1.13
N LYS A 748 -17.31 42.36 2.16
CA LYS A 748 -16.47 41.16 2.01
C LYS A 748 -17.03 40.12 1.02
N TYR A 749 -18.35 40.09 0.81
CA TYR A 749 -19.00 39.17 -0.12
C TYR A 749 -18.91 39.65 -1.56
N ASP A 750 -18.94 40.97 -1.78
CA ASP A 750 -18.86 41.56 -3.12
C ASP A 750 -17.48 41.30 -3.75
N PHE A 751 -16.40 41.45 -2.98
CA PHE A 751 -15.06 41.09 -3.43
C PHE A 751 -14.91 39.60 -3.74
N ALA A 752 -15.50 38.71 -2.93
CA ALA A 752 -15.51 37.27 -3.21
C ALA A 752 -16.29 36.93 -4.49
N LEU A 753 -17.42 37.62 -4.74
CA LEU A 753 -18.22 37.44 -5.94
C LEU A 753 -17.50 37.85 -7.24
N VAL A 754 -16.49 38.74 -7.21
CA VAL A 754 -15.67 39.03 -8.40
C VAL A 754 -14.92 37.77 -8.85
N GLY A 755 -14.22 37.09 -7.93
CA GLY A 755 -13.54 35.82 -8.21
C GLY A 755 -14.53 34.70 -8.57
N GLY A 756 -15.63 34.59 -7.81
CA GLY A 756 -16.72 33.64 -8.10
C GLY A 756 -17.34 33.83 -9.48
N THR A 757 -17.45 35.07 -9.98
CA THR A 757 -17.97 35.38 -11.32
C THR A 757 -17.06 34.88 -12.43
N VAL A 758 -15.74 35.00 -12.27
CA VAL A 758 -14.77 34.42 -13.22
C VAL A 758 -14.95 32.90 -13.29
N MET A 759 -14.98 32.23 -12.13
CA MET A 759 -15.17 30.78 -12.02
C MET A 759 -16.51 30.34 -12.63
N CYS A 760 -17.59 31.09 -12.35
CA CYS A 760 -18.94 30.83 -12.86
C CYS A 760 -18.97 30.93 -14.40
N LEU A 761 -18.57 32.08 -14.96
CA LEU A 761 -18.64 32.33 -16.39
C LEU A 761 -17.73 31.39 -17.21
N ALA A 762 -16.52 31.12 -16.72
CA ALA A 762 -15.59 30.17 -17.35
C ALA A 762 -16.18 28.75 -17.49
N ASN A 763 -17.09 28.36 -16.59
CA ASN A 763 -17.73 27.05 -16.58
C ASN A 763 -19.08 27.03 -17.32
N ILE A 764 -20.01 27.94 -17.02
CA ILE A 764 -21.36 27.94 -17.65
C ILE A 764 -21.33 28.25 -19.15
N LEU A 765 -20.36 29.07 -19.61
CA LEU A 765 -20.21 29.41 -21.02
C LEU A 765 -19.35 28.41 -21.81
N SER A 766 -18.87 27.33 -21.17
CA SER A 766 -18.10 26.28 -21.86
C SER A 766 -18.75 25.64 -23.11
N PRO A 767 -20.10 25.46 -23.22
CA PRO A 767 -20.70 24.98 -24.47
C PRO A 767 -20.57 26.00 -25.61
N PHE A 768 -20.62 27.30 -25.29
CA PHE A 768 -20.40 28.37 -26.28
C PHE A 768 -18.93 28.43 -26.70
N GLY A 769 -17.99 28.18 -25.78
CA GLY A 769 -16.57 28.00 -26.12
C GLY A 769 -16.34 26.82 -27.08
N ALA A 770 -16.96 25.67 -26.81
CA ALA A 770 -16.91 24.49 -27.67
C ALA A 770 -17.58 24.72 -29.05
N LEU A 771 -18.68 25.48 -29.09
CA LEU A 771 -19.38 25.84 -30.33
C LEU A 771 -18.56 26.81 -31.17
N LEU A 772 -18.04 27.89 -30.57
CA LEU A 772 -17.16 28.86 -31.24
C LEU A 772 -15.89 28.18 -31.77
N TYR A 773 -15.30 27.25 -31.00
CA TYR A 773 -14.17 26.43 -31.45
C TYR A 773 -14.48 25.70 -32.77
N LYS A 774 -15.67 25.09 -32.89
CA LYS A 774 -16.09 24.41 -34.12
C LYS A 774 -16.46 25.36 -35.27
N MET A 775 -17.01 26.54 -34.98
CA MET A 775 -17.45 27.51 -36.01
C MET A 775 -16.30 28.35 -36.59
N LEU A 776 -15.36 28.77 -35.73
CA LEU A 776 -14.32 29.76 -36.05
C LEU A 776 -12.90 29.16 -36.07
N GLY A 777 -12.73 27.92 -35.59
CA GLY A 777 -11.44 27.23 -35.50
C GLY A 777 -10.56 27.71 -34.33
N PHE A 778 -9.64 26.83 -33.91
CA PHE A 778 -8.80 27.03 -32.73
C PHE A 778 -8.16 28.43 -32.61
N LYS A 779 -7.48 28.89 -33.66
CA LYS A 779 -6.66 30.11 -33.62
C LYS A 779 -7.49 31.38 -33.41
N LEU A 780 -8.59 31.54 -34.14
CA LEU A 780 -9.40 32.75 -34.08
C LEU A 780 -10.08 32.90 -32.71
N VAL A 781 -10.59 31.79 -32.15
CA VAL A 781 -11.19 31.77 -30.81
C VAL A 781 -10.17 32.12 -29.73
N CYS A 782 -8.96 31.53 -29.80
CA CYS A 782 -7.89 31.86 -28.84
C CYS A 782 -7.47 33.32 -28.94
N ILE A 783 -7.33 33.90 -30.14
CA ILE A 783 -6.97 35.31 -30.34
C ILE A 783 -8.05 36.24 -29.76
N LEU A 784 -9.34 35.96 -30.01
CA LEU A 784 -10.45 36.71 -29.40
C LEU A 784 -10.40 36.63 -27.87
N GLY A 785 -10.11 35.45 -27.31
CA GLY A 785 -9.87 35.26 -25.88
C GLY A 785 -8.71 36.09 -25.36
N ILE A 786 -7.57 36.10 -26.04
CA ILE A 786 -6.36 36.87 -25.65
C ILE A 786 -6.64 38.38 -25.61
N CYS A 787 -7.32 38.90 -26.63
CA CYS A 787 -7.70 40.31 -26.69
C CYS A 787 -8.62 40.68 -25.51
N LEU A 788 -9.64 39.86 -25.22
CA LEU A 788 -10.54 40.08 -24.09
C LEU A 788 -9.85 39.93 -22.73
N GLN A 789 -8.94 38.95 -22.57
CA GLN A 789 -8.17 38.74 -21.33
C GLN A 789 -7.31 39.96 -21.01
N THR A 790 -6.58 40.45 -22.03
CA THR A 790 -5.71 41.62 -21.93
C THR A 790 -6.53 42.87 -21.63
N ALA A 791 -7.63 43.10 -22.36
CA ALA A 791 -8.51 44.23 -22.13
C ALA A 791 -9.13 44.20 -20.73
N GLY A 792 -9.57 43.03 -20.24
CA GLY A 792 -10.13 42.86 -18.90
C GLY A 792 -9.17 43.32 -17.79
N TYR A 793 -7.93 42.79 -17.77
CA TYR A 793 -6.94 43.17 -16.75
C TYR A 793 -6.46 44.63 -16.89
N ILE A 794 -6.27 45.13 -18.12
CA ILE A 794 -5.85 46.52 -18.33
C ILE A 794 -6.95 47.51 -17.93
N LEU A 795 -8.22 47.27 -18.30
CA LEU A 795 -9.34 48.12 -17.92
C LEU A 795 -9.65 48.05 -16.41
N ALA A 796 -9.45 46.90 -15.76
CA ALA A 796 -9.53 46.78 -14.31
C ALA A 796 -8.55 47.74 -13.60
N SER A 797 -7.36 47.99 -14.18
CA SER A 797 -6.39 48.96 -13.64
C SER A 797 -6.80 50.43 -13.74
N PHE A 798 -7.98 50.73 -14.31
CA PHE A 798 -8.61 52.05 -14.33
C PHE A 798 -9.95 52.09 -13.57
N ALA A 799 -10.31 51.02 -12.85
CA ALA A 799 -11.53 50.98 -12.06
C ALA A 799 -11.51 52.03 -10.93
N THR A 800 -12.55 52.86 -10.89
CA THR A 800 -12.81 53.89 -9.86
C THR A 800 -14.12 53.65 -9.10
N LYS A 801 -14.99 52.78 -9.63
CA LYS A 801 -16.25 52.35 -8.99
C LYS A 801 -16.29 50.82 -8.96
N PHE A 802 -16.75 50.23 -7.86
CA PHE A 802 -16.71 48.78 -7.64
C PHE A 802 -17.32 47.95 -8.79
N TRP A 803 -18.45 48.38 -9.36
CA TRP A 803 -19.10 47.68 -10.49
C TRP A 803 -18.21 47.55 -11.74
N GLN A 804 -17.25 48.47 -11.93
CA GLN A 804 -16.30 48.41 -13.04
C GLN A 804 -15.33 47.24 -12.87
N LEU A 805 -14.94 46.92 -11.63
CA LEU A 805 -14.13 45.75 -11.32
C LEU A 805 -14.91 44.45 -11.57
N TYR A 806 -16.19 44.42 -11.18
CA TYR A 806 -17.09 43.29 -11.48
C TYR A 806 -17.23 43.05 -13.00
N LEU A 807 -17.41 44.11 -13.79
CA LEU A 807 -17.49 44.01 -15.25
C LEU A 807 -16.16 43.60 -15.90
N THR A 808 -15.04 44.19 -15.49
CA THR A 808 -13.73 43.97 -16.12
C THR A 808 -13.05 42.69 -15.62
N GLN A 809 -12.76 42.60 -14.32
CA GLN A 809 -12.09 41.46 -13.71
C GLN A 809 -13.02 40.26 -13.52
N GLY A 810 -14.32 40.47 -13.31
CA GLY A 810 -15.32 39.38 -13.24
C GLY A 810 -15.78 38.90 -14.62
N VAL A 811 -16.53 39.74 -15.34
CA VAL A 811 -17.21 39.32 -16.57
C VAL A 811 -16.28 39.17 -17.76
N VAL A 812 -15.50 40.20 -18.13
CA VAL A 812 -14.66 40.17 -19.34
C VAL A 812 -13.55 39.10 -19.23
N VAL A 813 -12.87 39.01 -18.08
CA VAL A 813 -11.86 37.95 -17.85
C VAL A 813 -12.52 36.56 -17.76
N GLY A 814 -13.69 36.44 -17.12
CA GLY A 814 -14.48 35.20 -17.09
C GLY A 814 -14.81 34.67 -18.49
N VAL A 815 -15.29 35.54 -19.39
CA VAL A 815 -15.52 35.20 -20.80
C VAL A 815 -14.22 34.86 -21.52
N SER A 816 -13.12 35.58 -21.28
CA SER A 816 -11.85 35.28 -21.95
C SER A 816 -11.28 33.90 -21.58
N PHE A 817 -11.49 33.44 -20.34
CA PHE A 817 -11.05 32.12 -19.90
C PHE A 817 -11.73 31.02 -20.71
N VAL A 818 -13.03 31.15 -21.03
CA VAL A 818 -13.78 30.21 -21.88
C VAL A 818 -13.08 30.02 -23.23
N LEU A 819 -12.72 31.14 -23.87
CA LEU A 819 -12.18 31.19 -25.23
C LEU A 819 -10.72 30.73 -25.34
N ILE A 820 -10.00 30.63 -24.21
CA ILE A 820 -8.62 30.11 -24.17
C ILE A 820 -8.61 28.67 -23.63
N PHE A 821 -9.23 28.42 -22.48
CA PHE A 821 -9.17 27.13 -21.78
C PHE A 821 -9.94 26.03 -22.49
N ILE A 822 -11.18 26.29 -22.94
CA ILE A 822 -12.02 25.23 -23.52
C ILE A 822 -11.40 24.66 -24.82
N PRO A 823 -10.99 25.48 -25.82
CA PRO A 823 -10.27 24.97 -26.99
C PRO A 823 -9.06 24.09 -26.65
N VAL A 824 -8.25 24.48 -25.66
CA VAL A 824 -7.06 23.72 -25.24
C VAL A 824 -7.46 22.37 -24.61
N THR A 825 -8.45 22.35 -23.72
CA THR A 825 -8.95 21.10 -23.10
C THR A 825 -9.62 20.16 -24.10
N LEU A 826 -10.16 20.66 -25.22
CA LEU A 826 -10.74 19.81 -26.28
C LEU A 826 -9.67 19.26 -27.24
N VAL A 827 -8.58 19.99 -27.48
CA VAL A 827 -7.46 19.51 -28.32
C VAL A 827 -6.65 18.42 -27.61
N LEU A 828 -6.35 18.57 -26.30
CA LEU A 828 -5.41 17.70 -25.60
C LEU A 828 -5.74 16.19 -25.66
N PRO A 829 -7.00 15.72 -25.42
CA PRO A 829 -7.32 14.29 -25.45
C PRO A 829 -7.13 13.65 -26.83
N THR A 830 -7.10 14.43 -27.92
CA THR A 830 -6.88 13.90 -29.27
C THR A 830 -5.43 13.43 -29.48
N TRP A 831 -4.48 13.89 -28.66
CA TRP A 831 -3.04 13.57 -28.77
C TRP A 831 -2.59 12.37 -27.92
N PHE A 832 -3.41 11.88 -26.99
CA PHE A 832 -3.03 10.89 -25.97
C PHE A 832 -4.07 9.78 -25.83
N LEU A 833 -3.66 8.51 -25.95
CA LEU A 833 -4.50 7.36 -25.61
C LEU A 833 -4.17 6.80 -24.23
N LYS A 834 -2.90 6.44 -24.03
CA LYS A 834 -2.44 5.68 -22.86
C LYS A 834 -2.21 6.56 -21.63
N HIS A 835 -1.84 7.82 -21.84
CA HIS A 835 -1.38 8.72 -20.79
C HIS A 835 -2.32 9.91 -20.54
N LYS A 836 -3.65 9.71 -20.67
CA LYS A 836 -4.66 10.78 -20.58
C LYS A 836 -4.64 11.52 -19.23
N ALA A 837 -4.60 10.82 -18.09
CA ALA A 837 -4.60 11.49 -16.78
C ALA A 837 -3.23 12.11 -16.46
N THR A 838 -2.14 11.48 -16.90
CA THR A 838 -0.77 12.03 -16.85
C THR A 838 -0.67 13.35 -17.63
N SER A 839 -1.13 13.37 -18.88
CA SER A 839 -1.13 14.54 -19.76
C SER A 839 -1.99 15.68 -19.22
N MET A 840 -3.22 15.36 -18.76
CA MET A 840 -4.08 16.34 -18.11
C MET A 840 -3.45 16.86 -16.81
N GLY A 841 -2.81 16.01 -16.01
CA GLY A 841 -2.07 16.41 -14.80
C GLY A 841 -0.92 17.38 -15.08
N ILE A 842 -0.22 17.23 -16.21
CA ILE A 842 0.79 18.20 -16.67
C ILE A 842 0.14 19.51 -17.09
N VAL A 843 -0.86 19.49 -17.99
CA VAL A 843 -1.56 20.72 -18.43
C VAL A 843 -2.16 21.49 -17.25
N VAL A 844 -2.80 20.77 -16.34
CA VAL A 844 -3.46 21.31 -15.15
C VAL A 844 -2.44 21.76 -14.09
N SER A 845 -1.18 21.32 -14.13
CA SER A 845 -0.08 21.85 -13.28
C SER A 845 0.18 23.35 -13.52
N GLY A 846 -0.14 23.86 -14.71
CA GLY A 846 0.06 25.26 -15.09
C GLY A 846 -0.63 26.24 -14.15
N ALA A 847 -1.77 25.86 -13.55
CA ALA A 847 -2.46 26.72 -12.59
C ALA A 847 -1.70 26.84 -11.26
N GLY A 848 -0.96 25.80 -10.86
CA GLY A 848 -0.03 25.86 -9.73
C GLY A 848 1.16 26.76 -10.04
N LEU A 849 1.76 26.58 -11.23
CA LEU A 849 2.92 27.37 -11.65
C LEU A 849 2.59 28.86 -11.79
N GLY A 850 1.44 29.16 -12.42
CA GLY A 850 0.92 30.52 -12.52
C GLY A 850 0.53 31.07 -11.16
N GLY A 851 -0.18 30.31 -10.33
CA GLY A 851 -0.53 30.71 -8.98
C GLY A 851 0.69 31.05 -8.13
N LEU A 852 1.80 30.32 -8.27
CA LEU A 852 3.08 30.63 -7.61
C LEU A 852 3.66 31.96 -8.12
N VAL A 853 3.84 32.08 -9.45
CA VAL A 853 4.46 33.28 -10.06
C VAL A 853 3.63 34.52 -9.78
N PHE A 854 2.31 34.45 -9.94
CA PHE A 854 1.42 35.58 -9.73
C PHE A 854 1.26 35.94 -8.25
N SER A 855 1.10 34.98 -7.31
CA SER A 855 0.98 35.32 -5.88
C SER A 855 2.20 36.11 -5.36
N LEU A 856 3.42 35.65 -5.69
CA LEU A 856 4.64 36.35 -5.30
C LEU A 856 4.77 37.71 -5.99
N SER A 857 4.54 37.77 -7.30
CA SER A 857 4.73 39.00 -8.08
C SER A 857 3.69 40.08 -7.77
N ILE A 858 2.40 39.70 -7.63
CA ILE A 858 1.32 40.61 -7.22
C ILE A 858 1.63 41.19 -5.84
N ASN A 859 1.97 40.36 -4.86
CA ASN A 859 2.31 40.81 -3.51
C ASN A 859 3.51 41.77 -3.53
N ARG A 860 4.58 41.41 -4.26
CA ARG A 860 5.79 42.25 -4.32
C ARG A 860 5.56 43.60 -5.00
N VAL A 861 4.73 43.65 -6.05
CA VAL A 861 4.36 44.91 -6.71
C VAL A 861 3.50 45.77 -5.78
N ILE A 862 2.48 45.21 -5.13
CA ILE A 862 1.62 45.95 -4.18
C ILE A 862 2.44 46.48 -3.00
N GLU A 863 3.38 45.71 -2.45
CA GLU A 863 4.34 46.17 -1.42
C GLU A 863 5.23 47.34 -1.87
N GLN A 864 5.47 47.49 -3.18
CA GLN A 864 6.31 48.58 -3.74
C GLN A 864 5.50 49.81 -4.17
N THR A 865 4.27 49.64 -4.66
CA THR A 865 3.44 50.73 -5.21
C THR A 865 2.42 51.28 -4.22
N GLY A 866 2.01 50.48 -3.23
CA GLY A 866 0.81 50.74 -2.42
C GLY A 866 -0.51 50.66 -3.21
N ASP A 867 -0.48 50.22 -4.48
CA ASP A 867 -1.61 50.29 -5.40
C ASP A 867 -1.70 49.04 -6.30
N GLN A 868 -2.90 48.41 -6.29
CA GLN A 868 -3.34 47.32 -7.15
C GLN A 868 -3.12 47.56 -8.66
N ARG A 869 -3.16 48.81 -9.15
CA ARG A 869 -3.23 49.10 -10.60
C ARG A 869 -2.06 48.54 -11.40
N TRP A 870 -0.83 48.64 -10.88
CA TRP A 870 0.34 48.10 -11.57
C TRP A 870 0.40 46.57 -11.52
N ALA A 871 -0.06 45.94 -10.44
CA ALA A 871 -0.16 44.48 -10.36
C ALA A 871 -1.17 43.92 -11.38
N LEU A 872 -2.32 44.58 -11.55
CA LEU A 872 -3.31 44.21 -12.59
C LEU A 872 -2.72 44.33 -14.01
N ARG A 873 -1.98 45.41 -14.29
CA ARG A 873 -1.30 45.59 -15.60
C ARG A 873 -0.24 44.52 -15.86
N MET A 874 0.58 44.20 -14.85
CA MET A 874 1.58 43.13 -14.91
C MET A 874 0.94 41.78 -15.25
N VAL A 875 -0.17 41.42 -14.58
CA VAL A 875 -0.93 40.19 -14.92
C VAL A 875 -1.41 40.25 -16.38
N GLY A 876 -1.95 41.38 -16.84
CA GLY A 876 -2.35 41.57 -18.24
C GLY A 876 -1.24 41.30 -19.25
N PHE A 877 -0.05 41.90 -19.07
CA PHE A 877 1.07 41.71 -20.00
C PHE A 877 1.67 40.30 -19.97
N VAL A 878 1.81 39.69 -18.78
CA VAL A 878 2.36 38.33 -18.65
C VAL A 878 1.39 37.29 -19.23
N THR A 879 0.08 37.44 -18.98
CA THR A 879 -0.94 36.54 -19.55
C THR A 879 -1.07 36.69 -21.06
N LEU A 880 -0.97 37.92 -21.61
CA LEU A 880 -0.89 38.18 -23.05
C LEU A 880 0.27 37.41 -23.70
N PHE A 881 1.51 37.56 -23.21
CA PHE A 881 2.67 36.91 -23.79
C PHE A 881 2.57 35.38 -23.74
N ALA A 882 2.16 34.84 -22.58
CA ALA A 882 1.97 33.41 -22.38
C ALA A 882 0.90 32.83 -23.34
N SER A 883 -0.29 33.43 -23.39
CA SER A 883 -1.38 32.95 -24.25
C SER A 883 -1.09 33.13 -25.74
N LEU A 884 -0.36 34.17 -26.16
CA LEU A 884 0.03 34.38 -27.55
C LEU A 884 0.95 33.26 -28.07
N LEU A 885 1.89 32.79 -27.25
CA LEU A 885 2.75 31.65 -27.58
C LEU A 885 1.91 30.37 -27.82
N VAL A 886 0.88 30.13 -26.99
CA VAL A 886 -0.05 29.01 -27.16
C VAL A 886 -0.79 29.09 -28.51
N ALA A 887 -1.32 30.27 -28.88
CA ALA A 887 -2.06 30.46 -30.13
C ALA A 887 -1.19 30.27 -31.40
N ILE A 888 0.13 30.46 -31.28
CA ILE A 888 1.10 30.23 -32.36
C ILE A 888 1.48 28.74 -32.46
N VAL A 889 1.80 28.10 -31.33
CA VAL A 889 2.45 26.77 -31.29
C VAL A 889 1.46 25.61 -31.22
N LEU A 890 0.33 25.73 -30.50
CA LEU A 890 -0.61 24.62 -30.33
C LEU A 890 -1.38 24.33 -31.63
N LYS A 891 -1.50 23.05 -31.98
CA LYS A 891 -2.20 22.58 -33.19
C LYS A 891 -3.20 21.47 -32.85
N PRO A 892 -4.46 21.54 -33.34
CA PRO A 892 -5.35 20.38 -33.41
C PRO A 892 -4.72 19.25 -34.23
N ARG A 893 -4.99 18.00 -33.86
CA ARG A 893 -4.32 16.83 -34.44
C ARG A 893 -4.86 16.42 -35.82
N ASN A 894 -6.15 16.06 -35.89
CA ASN A 894 -6.81 15.48 -37.07
C ASN A 894 -7.97 16.36 -37.62
N GLN A 895 -8.01 17.65 -37.29
CA GLN A 895 -9.06 18.55 -37.79
C GLN A 895 -8.55 19.39 -38.96
N LYS A 896 -8.93 18.98 -40.19
CA LYS A 896 -8.88 19.86 -41.37
C LYS A 896 -9.67 21.14 -41.04
N PRO A 897 -9.11 22.35 -41.23
CA PRO A 897 -9.77 23.58 -40.83
C PRO A 897 -11.00 23.84 -41.72
N VAL A 898 -12.19 23.78 -41.14
CA VAL A 898 -13.45 24.08 -41.83
C VAL A 898 -13.38 25.51 -42.39
N PRO A 899 -13.63 25.74 -43.70
CA PRO A 899 -13.68 27.09 -44.27
C PRO A 899 -14.67 27.98 -43.51
N LEU A 900 -14.32 29.24 -43.21
CA LEU A 900 -15.20 30.11 -42.41
C LEU A 900 -16.62 30.26 -43.00
N LYS A 901 -16.78 30.16 -44.32
CA LYS A 901 -18.09 30.16 -44.99
C LYS A 901 -18.97 28.95 -44.62
N GLU A 902 -18.36 27.80 -44.40
CA GLU A 902 -19.04 26.56 -43.98
C GLU A 902 -19.23 26.53 -42.46
N GLY A 903 -18.23 26.95 -41.69
CA GLY A 903 -18.30 27.05 -40.22
C GLY A 903 -19.38 28.03 -39.73
N LEU A 904 -19.68 29.06 -40.54
CA LEU A 904 -20.77 30.01 -40.31
C LEU A 904 -22.10 29.61 -40.99
N SER A 905 -22.18 28.47 -41.67
CA SER A 905 -23.42 28.00 -42.29
C SER A 905 -24.46 27.65 -41.23
N MET A 906 -25.69 28.18 -41.37
CA MET A 906 -26.79 27.94 -40.43
C MET A 906 -27.15 26.44 -40.29
N GLN A 907 -26.87 25.61 -41.29
CA GLN A 907 -27.01 24.15 -41.17
C GLN A 907 -25.94 23.55 -40.25
N PHE A 908 -24.67 23.90 -40.46
CA PHE A 908 -23.54 23.44 -39.66
C PHE A 908 -23.63 23.92 -38.19
N ILE A 909 -24.09 25.16 -37.98
CA ILE A 909 -24.39 25.70 -36.65
C ILE A 909 -25.50 24.89 -35.97
N LYS A 910 -26.64 24.65 -36.64
CA LYS A 910 -27.74 23.86 -36.08
C LYS A 910 -27.33 22.42 -35.73
N GLN A 911 -26.52 21.77 -36.57
CA GLN A 911 -25.98 20.45 -36.29
C GLN A 911 -25.07 20.44 -35.06
N ASN A 912 -24.15 21.39 -34.94
CA ASN A 912 -23.21 21.45 -33.82
C ASN A 912 -23.85 21.92 -32.50
N VAL A 913 -24.85 22.80 -32.55
CA VAL A 913 -25.71 23.11 -31.39
C VAL A 913 -26.45 21.86 -30.92
N LYS A 914 -27.06 21.10 -31.83
CA LYS A 914 -27.76 19.84 -31.51
C LYS A 914 -26.83 18.77 -30.89
N LEU A 915 -25.55 18.74 -31.30
CA LEU A 915 -24.53 17.84 -30.75
C LEU A 915 -24.04 18.28 -29.37
N ILE A 916 -23.75 19.57 -29.18
CA ILE A 916 -23.22 20.12 -27.92
C ILE A 916 -24.29 20.13 -26.81
N PHE A 917 -25.54 20.37 -27.17
CA PHE A 917 -26.68 20.41 -26.25
C PHE A 917 -27.59 19.17 -26.32
N ASP A 918 -27.07 17.99 -26.70
CA ASP A 918 -27.87 16.74 -26.75
C ASP A 918 -28.39 16.35 -25.35
N PRO A 919 -29.71 16.47 -25.06
CA PRO A 919 -30.24 16.22 -23.72
C PRO A 919 -30.10 14.77 -23.25
N ARG A 920 -29.78 13.83 -24.16
CA ARG A 920 -29.49 12.43 -23.81
C ARG A 920 -28.18 12.31 -23.04
N VAL A 921 -27.18 13.12 -23.37
CA VAL A 921 -25.89 13.16 -22.67
C VAL A 921 -26.07 13.67 -21.24
N PHE A 922 -26.80 14.78 -21.08
CA PHE A 922 -27.10 15.40 -19.78
C PHE A 922 -27.91 14.49 -18.82
N LYS A 923 -28.66 13.51 -19.37
CA LYS A 923 -29.43 12.53 -18.59
C LYS A 923 -28.66 11.24 -18.25
N SER A 924 -27.40 11.11 -18.64
CA SER A 924 -26.57 9.95 -18.28
C SER A 924 -26.28 9.94 -16.77
N PRO A 925 -26.63 8.88 -16.01
CA PRO A 925 -26.46 8.87 -14.56
C PRO A 925 -24.98 8.96 -14.15
N GLY A 926 -24.07 8.32 -14.88
CA GLY A 926 -22.63 8.46 -14.67
C GLY A 926 -22.13 9.90 -14.83
N LEU A 927 -22.70 10.65 -15.79
CA LEU A 927 -22.39 12.08 -15.97
C LEU A 927 -22.90 12.90 -14.78
N CYS A 928 -24.12 12.63 -14.30
CA CYS A 928 -24.68 13.31 -13.13
C CYS A 928 -23.86 13.04 -11.85
N TYR A 929 -23.44 11.79 -11.61
CA TYR A 929 -22.59 11.45 -10.46
C TYR A 929 -21.22 12.12 -10.55
N LEU A 930 -20.58 12.14 -11.72
CA LEU A 930 -19.31 12.84 -11.93
C LEU A 930 -19.44 14.36 -11.76
N ALA A 931 -20.50 14.96 -12.31
CA ALA A 931 -20.76 16.40 -12.20
C ALA A 931 -21.00 16.83 -10.75
N MET A 932 -21.75 16.03 -9.98
CA MET A 932 -21.96 16.27 -8.54
C MET A 932 -20.67 16.10 -7.73
N TRP A 933 -19.90 15.05 -8.00
CA TRP A 933 -18.59 14.83 -7.39
C TRP A 933 -17.63 16.02 -7.65
N PHE A 934 -17.53 16.46 -8.91
CA PHE A 934 -16.62 17.54 -9.32
C PHE A 934 -17.08 18.90 -8.80
N ALA A 935 -18.39 19.16 -8.73
CA ALA A 935 -18.92 20.40 -8.16
C ALA A 935 -18.54 20.56 -6.67
N ILE A 936 -18.71 19.49 -5.88
CA ILE A 936 -18.37 19.51 -4.45
C ILE A 936 -16.84 19.55 -4.25
N ALA A 937 -16.08 18.82 -5.07
CA ALA A 937 -14.61 18.86 -5.04
C ALA A 937 -14.07 20.26 -5.38
N LEU A 938 -14.61 20.90 -6.41
CA LEU A 938 -14.19 22.23 -6.84
C LEU A 938 -14.66 23.32 -5.87
N THR A 939 -15.78 23.14 -5.18
CA THR A 939 -16.21 24.00 -4.06
C THR A 939 -15.19 23.95 -2.92
N GLY A 940 -14.84 22.76 -2.43
CA GLY A 940 -13.88 22.59 -1.34
C GLY A 940 -12.47 23.08 -1.71
N TYR A 941 -12.05 22.85 -2.96
CA TYR A 941 -10.80 23.39 -3.52
C TYR A 941 -10.79 24.92 -3.54
N THR A 942 -11.84 25.55 -4.07
CA THR A 942 -11.91 27.01 -4.29
C THR A 942 -11.91 27.75 -2.96
N LEU A 943 -12.71 27.28 -2.01
CA LEU A 943 -12.73 27.74 -0.62
C LEU A 943 -11.31 27.72 -0.02
N MET A 944 -10.62 26.59 -0.10
CA MET A 944 -9.31 26.49 0.55
C MET A 944 -8.27 27.37 -0.15
N LEU A 945 -8.34 27.52 -1.48
CA LEU A 945 -7.38 28.31 -2.24
C LEU A 945 -7.47 29.81 -1.93
N PHE A 946 -8.67 30.35 -1.73
CA PHE A 946 -8.88 31.77 -1.41
C PHE A 946 -8.86 32.08 0.10
N SER A 947 -9.45 31.23 0.95
CA SER A 947 -9.49 31.47 2.40
C SER A 947 -8.16 31.22 3.14
N LEU A 948 -7.15 30.56 2.54
CA LEU A 948 -5.90 30.22 3.25
C LEU A 948 -5.05 31.45 3.64
N SER A 949 -4.91 32.45 2.76
CA SER A 949 -4.19 33.69 3.05
C SER A 949 -4.92 34.51 4.13
N SER A 950 -6.24 34.62 4.00
CA SER A 950 -7.13 35.30 4.96
C SER A 950 -7.15 34.61 6.33
N PHE A 951 -7.08 33.27 6.37
CA PHE A 951 -6.91 32.50 7.60
C PHE A 951 -5.57 32.82 8.28
N ALA A 952 -4.47 32.89 7.54
CA ALA A 952 -3.15 33.23 8.08
C ALA A 952 -3.17 34.62 8.75
N SER A 953 -3.76 35.63 8.09
CA SER A 953 -3.99 36.95 8.70
C SER A 953 -4.85 36.86 9.97
N SER A 954 -5.89 36.03 9.99
CA SER A 954 -6.80 35.89 11.15
C SER A 954 -6.16 35.28 12.40
N ILE A 955 -5.02 34.58 12.27
CA ILE A 955 -4.24 34.06 13.40
C ILE A 955 -3.01 34.93 13.75
N GLY A 956 -2.90 36.12 13.16
CA GLY A 956 -1.85 37.09 13.46
C GLY A 956 -0.55 36.95 12.63
N LEU A 957 -0.58 36.24 11.50
CA LEU A 957 0.54 36.25 10.55
C LEU A 957 0.47 37.47 9.62
N THR A 958 1.61 37.89 9.07
CA THR A 958 1.66 39.05 8.17
C THR A 958 1.08 38.73 6.79
N HIS A 959 0.64 39.75 6.03
CA HIS A 959 0.14 39.55 4.65
C HIS A 959 1.19 38.86 3.76
N SER A 960 2.47 39.21 3.92
CA SER A 960 3.59 38.56 3.22
C SER A 960 3.70 37.06 3.59
N GLN A 961 3.60 36.70 4.87
CA GLN A 961 3.53 35.29 5.31
C GLN A 961 2.31 34.56 4.73
N GLY A 962 1.14 35.20 4.70
CA GLY A 962 -0.07 34.66 4.06
C GLY A 962 0.11 34.41 2.56
N SER A 963 0.75 35.33 1.84
CA SER A 963 1.08 35.17 0.41
C SER A 963 2.08 34.02 0.18
N VAL A 964 3.09 33.88 1.05
CA VAL A 964 4.05 32.76 0.98
C VAL A 964 3.35 31.41 1.20
N LEU A 965 2.36 31.32 2.10
CA LEU A 965 1.59 30.07 2.30
C LEU A 965 0.81 29.66 1.04
N THR A 966 0.09 30.60 0.41
CA THR A 966 -0.59 30.36 -0.87
C THR A 966 0.42 30.01 -1.98
N SER A 967 1.59 30.65 -1.98
CA SER A 967 2.66 30.39 -2.95
C SER A 967 3.28 28.99 -2.79
N VAL A 968 3.55 28.54 -1.55
CA VAL A 968 4.02 27.18 -1.24
C VAL A 968 2.98 26.13 -1.66
N MET A 969 1.69 26.37 -1.39
CA MET A 969 0.61 25.50 -1.83
C MET A 969 0.53 25.43 -3.37
N ASN A 970 0.68 26.54 -4.08
CA ASN A 970 0.67 26.58 -5.55
C ASN A 970 1.91 25.91 -6.16
N ALA A 971 3.10 26.08 -5.55
CA ALA A 971 4.31 25.35 -5.91
C ALA A 971 4.12 23.83 -5.75
N ALA A 972 3.57 23.38 -4.60
CA ALA A 972 3.26 21.99 -4.34
C ALA A 972 2.24 21.41 -5.35
N GLN A 973 1.22 22.18 -5.74
CA GLN A 973 0.27 21.78 -6.79
C GLN A 973 0.93 21.56 -8.16
N THR A 974 1.98 22.32 -8.48
CA THR A 974 2.73 22.17 -9.74
C THR A 974 3.38 20.79 -9.85
N VAL A 975 3.92 20.27 -8.73
CA VAL A 975 4.52 18.93 -8.65
C VAL A 975 3.46 17.85 -8.44
N GLY A 976 2.44 18.13 -7.63
CA GLY A 976 1.39 17.17 -7.27
C GLY A 976 0.53 16.74 -8.44
N ARG A 977 0.10 17.67 -9.30
CA ARG A 977 -0.85 17.38 -10.41
C ARG A 977 -0.29 16.36 -11.44
N PRO A 978 0.97 16.47 -11.92
CA PRO A 978 1.60 15.42 -12.73
C PRO A 978 1.76 14.08 -11.99
N CYS A 979 2.18 14.10 -10.72
CA CYS A 979 2.34 12.88 -9.91
C CYS A 979 1.01 12.16 -9.69
N MET A 980 -0.07 12.90 -9.43
CA MET A 980 -1.43 12.36 -9.36
C MET A 980 -1.87 11.74 -10.68
N GLY A 981 -1.57 12.37 -11.82
CA GLY A 981 -1.81 11.80 -13.15
C GLY A 981 -1.12 10.45 -13.38
N LEU A 982 0.18 10.39 -13.09
CA LEU A 982 1.01 9.18 -13.22
C LEU A 982 0.56 8.03 -12.30
N LEU A 983 0.10 8.34 -11.09
CA LEU A 983 -0.38 7.34 -10.13
C LEU A 983 -1.80 6.88 -10.45
N ALA A 984 -2.68 7.78 -10.90
CA ALA A 984 -4.03 7.44 -11.36
C ALA A 984 -4.01 6.50 -12.57
N ASP A 985 -3.21 6.82 -13.60
CA ASP A 985 -3.05 5.95 -14.78
C ASP A 985 -2.46 4.56 -14.41
N LYS A 986 -1.77 4.40 -13.27
CA LYS A 986 -1.24 3.12 -12.76
C LYS A 986 -2.19 2.34 -11.85
N LEU A 987 -2.86 3.00 -10.91
CA LEU A 987 -3.66 2.37 -9.84
C LEU A 987 -5.15 2.22 -10.18
N GLY A 988 -5.59 2.84 -11.28
CA GLY A 988 -7.00 3.06 -11.59
C GLY A 988 -7.41 4.46 -11.14
N ARG A 989 -7.97 5.23 -12.06
CA ARG A 989 -8.33 6.64 -11.87
C ARG A 989 -9.45 6.79 -10.85
N ALA A 990 -10.45 5.92 -10.87
CA ALA A 990 -11.55 5.96 -9.91
C ALA A 990 -11.09 5.54 -8.50
N ASN A 991 -10.34 4.44 -8.43
CA ASN A 991 -9.78 3.94 -7.16
C ASN A 991 -8.85 4.97 -6.50
N PHE A 992 -7.94 5.56 -7.26
CA PHE A 992 -6.98 6.57 -6.78
C PHE A 992 -7.67 7.90 -6.41
N THR A 993 -8.66 8.34 -7.19
CA THR A 993 -9.44 9.56 -6.88
C THR A 993 -10.17 9.43 -5.54
N GLY A 994 -10.76 8.27 -5.25
CA GLY A 994 -11.41 8.02 -3.96
C GLY A 994 -10.44 8.10 -2.79
N LEU A 995 -9.29 7.44 -2.90
CA LEU A 995 -8.22 7.49 -1.89
C LEU A 995 -7.75 8.92 -1.61
N LEU A 996 -7.56 9.74 -2.64
CA LEU A 996 -7.17 11.14 -2.46
C LEU A 996 -8.29 12.02 -1.90
N CYS A 997 -9.56 11.78 -2.21
CA CYS A 997 -10.67 12.50 -1.57
C CYS A 997 -10.70 12.25 -0.05
N LEU A 998 -10.51 10.98 0.36
CA LEU A 998 -10.38 10.62 1.78
C LEU A 998 -9.15 11.28 2.43
N LEU A 999 -7.99 11.25 1.76
CA LEU A 999 -6.76 11.86 2.28
C LEU A 999 -6.87 13.39 2.43
N ASN A 1000 -7.49 14.08 1.46
CA ASN A 1000 -7.77 15.52 1.56
C ASN A 1000 -8.65 15.82 2.78
N SER A 1001 -9.75 15.10 2.94
CA SER A 1001 -10.65 15.25 4.10
C SER A 1001 -9.91 15.04 5.43
N ILE A 1002 -9.09 13.99 5.51
CA ILE A 1002 -8.22 13.73 6.67
C ILE A 1002 -7.29 14.91 6.95
N VAL A 1003 -6.54 15.41 5.96
CA VAL A 1003 -5.55 16.49 6.18
C VAL A 1003 -6.24 17.82 6.57
N LEU A 1004 -7.43 18.10 6.04
CA LEU A 1004 -8.23 19.28 6.40
C LEU A 1004 -8.69 19.22 7.86
N TYR A 1005 -9.31 18.11 8.30
CA TYR A 1005 -9.73 17.95 9.70
C TYR A 1005 -8.55 17.83 10.68
N ALA A 1006 -7.52 17.08 10.30
CA ALA A 1006 -6.41 16.73 11.18
C ALA A 1006 -5.42 17.87 11.37
N PHE A 1007 -5.04 18.51 10.25
CA PHE A 1007 -3.95 19.46 10.21
C PHE A 1007 -4.48 20.89 10.25
N TRP A 1008 -5.38 21.27 9.33
CA TRP A 1008 -5.72 22.69 9.11
C TRP A 1008 -6.39 23.34 10.32
N ILE A 1009 -7.36 22.65 10.95
CA ILE A 1009 -8.07 23.10 12.16
C ILE A 1009 -7.10 23.42 13.33
N ASN A 1010 -5.87 22.90 13.26
CA ASN A 1010 -4.93 22.80 14.37
C ASN A 1010 -3.58 23.50 14.08
N ALA A 1011 -3.34 23.91 12.83
CA ALA A 1011 -2.17 24.65 12.40
C ALA A 1011 -2.23 26.13 12.79
N THR A 1012 -1.84 26.44 14.03
CA THR A 1012 -1.82 27.81 14.59
C THR A 1012 -0.42 28.44 14.58
N SER A 1013 0.48 28.01 13.70
CA SER A 1013 1.83 28.57 13.56
C SER A 1013 2.30 28.55 12.11
N TYR A 1014 3.19 29.48 11.75
CA TYR A 1014 3.67 29.64 10.37
C TYR A 1014 4.33 28.37 9.83
N GLY A 1015 5.21 27.72 10.60
CA GLY A 1015 5.85 26.47 10.20
C GLY A 1015 4.87 25.30 10.03
N ALA A 1016 3.83 25.21 10.88
CA ALA A 1016 2.78 24.21 10.73
C ALA A 1016 1.94 24.48 9.47
N LEU A 1017 1.69 25.75 9.14
CA LEU A 1017 0.96 26.13 7.92
C LEU A 1017 1.78 25.94 6.64
N ILE A 1018 3.11 26.12 6.67
CA ILE A 1018 3.97 25.77 5.53
C ILE A 1018 3.88 24.26 5.27
N ALA A 1019 4.03 23.42 6.31
CA ALA A 1019 3.92 21.97 6.18
C ALA A 1019 2.52 21.54 5.67
N PHE A 1020 1.44 22.14 6.20
CA PHE A 1020 0.09 21.94 5.68
C PHE A 1020 -0.02 22.34 4.21
N SER A 1021 0.42 23.54 3.84
CA SER A 1021 0.38 24.07 2.46
C SER A 1021 1.08 23.15 1.46
N THR A 1022 2.26 22.62 1.82
CA THR A 1022 2.99 21.66 0.99
C THR A 1022 2.22 20.35 0.83
N ILE A 1023 1.75 19.76 1.94
CA ILE A 1023 1.04 18.47 1.91
C ILE A 1023 -0.28 18.59 1.13
N ILE A 1024 -1.11 19.58 1.46
CA ILE A 1024 -2.43 19.74 0.85
C ILE A 1024 -2.31 20.18 -0.62
N GLY A 1025 -1.31 21.00 -0.96
CA GLY A 1025 -1.02 21.39 -2.34
C GLY A 1025 -0.66 20.21 -3.23
N LEU A 1026 0.04 19.19 -2.72
CA LEU A 1026 0.34 17.97 -3.50
C LEU A 1026 -0.91 17.16 -3.87
N ILE A 1027 -2.01 17.25 -3.11
CA ILE A 1027 -3.16 16.32 -3.21
C ILE A 1027 -4.52 16.96 -3.53
N ILE A 1028 -4.73 18.26 -3.29
CA ILE A 1028 -6.05 18.89 -3.46
C ILE A 1028 -6.44 19.12 -4.94
N GLY A 1029 -5.44 19.17 -5.83
CA GLY A 1029 -5.64 19.26 -7.27
C GLY A 1029 -6.27 18.02 -7.93
N VAL A 1030 -6.69 17.00 -7.15
CA VAL A 1030 -7.31 15.78 -7.67
C VAL A 1030 -8.55 16.07 -8.54
N GLY A 1031 -9.42 17.00 -8.11
CA GLY A 1031 -10.66 17.34 -8.83
C GLY A 1031 -10.39 17.76 -10.28
N SER A 1032 -9.59 18.82 -10.45
CA SER A 1032 -9.23 19.36 -11.77
C SER A 1032 -8.34 18.44 -12.61
N SER A 1033 -7.60 17.52 -11.98
CA SER A 1033 -6.74 16.57 -12.70
C SER A 1033 -7.51 15.34 -13.20
N MET A 1034 -8.56 14.91 -12.48
CA MET A 1034 -9.26 13.63 -12.72
C MET A 1034 -10.64 13.77 -13.38
N ALA A 1035 -11.31 14.92 -13.28
CA ALA A 1035 -12.65 15.09 -13.84
C ALA A 1035 -12.73 14.81 -15.35
N GLN A 1036 -11.81 15.34 -16.16
CA GLN A 1036 -11.84 15.13 -17.61
C GLN A 1036 -11.40 13.71 -18.03
N PRO A 1037 -10.36 13.09 -17.43
CA PRO A 1037 -10.08 11.66 -17.64
C PRO A 1037 -11.27 10.75 -17.29
N LEU A 1038 -11.85 10.89 -16.09
CA LEU A 1038 -13.02 10.09 -15.67
C LEU A 1038 -14.23 10.32 -16.59
N LEU A 1039 -14.41 11.53 -17.11
CA LEU A 1039 -15.43 11.79 -18.13
C LEU A 1039 -15.16 11.05 -19.44
N ALA A 1040 -13.91 11.00 -19.89
CA ALA A 1040 -13.53 10.26 -21.10
C ALA A 1040 -13.78 8.75 -20.94
N ASP A 1041 -13.57 8.21 -19.74
CA ASP A 1041 -13.89 6.81 -19.41
C ASP A 1041 -15.42 6.60 -19.30
N ILE A 1042 -16.17 7.60 -18.81
CA ILE A 1042 -17.65 7.65 -18.84
C ILE A 1042 -18.20 7.83 -20.27
N LEU A 1043 -17.37 8.20 -21.27
CA LEU A 1043 -17.79 8.42 -22.66
C LEU A 1043 -16.97 7.60 -23.68
N GLU A 1044 -16.31 6.51 -23.26
CA GLU A 1044 -15.39 5.71 -24.08
C GLU A 1044 -15.98 5.30 -25.44
N ASP A 1045 -17.16 4.66 -25.44
CA ASP A 1045 -17.81 4.20 -26.67
C ASP A 1045 -18.35 5.34 -27.56
N ASN A 1046 -18.24 6.61 -27.15
CA ASN A 1046 -18.91 7.78 -27.75
C ASN A 1046 -18.03 9.06 -27.61
N LEU A 1047 -16.71 8.96 -27.84
CA LEU A 1047 -15.76 10.07 -27.62
C LEU A 1047 -16.09 11.37 -28.40
N GLU A 1048 -16.81 11.30 -29.51
CA GLU A 1048 -17.33 12.48 -30.22
C GLU A 1048 -18.22 13.39 -29.36
N LYS A 1049 -18.88 12.82 -28.33
CA LYS A 1049 -19.74 13.52 -27.38
C LYS A 1049 -18.98 14.02 -26.15
N LEU A 1050 -17.67 13.79 -26.05
CA LEU A 1050 -16.82 14.33 -24.98
C LEU A 1050 -16.94 15.87 -24.82
N PRO A 1051 -17.04 16.70 -25.88
CA PRO A 1051 -17.25 18.14 -25.73
C PRO A 1051 -18.61 18.48 -25.12
N ALA A 1052 -19.67 17.72 -25.45
CA ALA A 1052 -21.01 17.90 -24.90
C ALA A 1052 -21.06 17.49 -23.42
N GLY A 1053 -20.48 16.34 -23.08
CA GLY A 1053 -20.37 15.87 -21.69
C GLY A 1053 -19.54 16.82 -20.81
N TRP A 1054 -18.43 17.35 -21.31
CA TRP A 1054 -17.58 18.28 -20.57
C TRP A 1054 -18.28 19.61 -20.35
N SER A 1055 -18.99 20.10 -21.38
CA SER A 1055 -19.85 21.28 -21.27
C SER A 1055 -20.97 21.07 -20.24
N GLY A 1056 -21.61 19.89 -20.21
CA GLY A 1056 -22.65 19.56 -19.24
C GLY A 1056 -22.17 19.47 -17.79
N VAL A 1057 -20.99 18.88 -17.56
CA VAL A 1057 -20.31 18.88 -16.26
C VAL A 1057 -20.06 20.31 -15.80
N ASN A 1058 -19.47 21.15 -16.65
CA ASN A 1058 -19.12 22.53 -16.29
C ASN A 1058 -20.36 23.41 -16.05
N ILE A 1059 -21.45 23.26 -16.83
CA ILE A 1059 -22.74 23.92 -16.53
C ILE A 1059 -23.21 23.59 -15.11
N PHE A 1060 -23.22 22.31 -14.74
CA PHE A 1060 -23.69 21.86 -13.42
C PHE A 1060 -22.81 22.38 -12.28
N VAL A 1061 -21.49 22.43 -12.49
CA VAL A 1061 -20.49 22.88 -11.51
C VAL A 1061 -20.53 24.40 -11.27
N SER A 1062 -20.82 25.19 -12.30
CA SER A 1062 -20.79 26.65 -12.28
C SER A 1062 -21.46 27.34 -11.06
N PRO A 1063 -22.74 27.07 -10.72
CA PRO A 1063 -23.40 27.76 -9.60
C PRO A 1063 -22.76 27.47 -8.23
N PHE A 1064 -22.16 26.29 -8.04
CA PHE A 1064 -21.44 25.96 -6.82
C PHE A 1064 -20.14 26.79 -6.70
N CYS A 1065 -19.42 26.97 -7.80
CA CYS A 1065 -18.22 27.79 -7.85
C CYS A 1065 -18.47 29.29 -7.62
N LEU A 1066 -19.62 29.82 -8.06
CA LEU A 1066 -20.02 31.21 -7.81
C LEU A 1066 -20.15 31.50 -6.30
N LEU A 1067 -20.70 30.54 -5.55
CA LEU A 1067 -21.04 30.70 -4.13
C LEU A 1067 -19.97 30.17 -3.18
N ALA A 1068 -18.96 29.42 -3.65
CA ALA A 1068 -17.98 28.72 -2.82
C ALA A 1068 -17.32 29.63 -1.76
N GLU A 1069 -16.74 30.76 -2.18
CA GLU A 1069 -16.07 31.69 -1.24
C GLU A 1069 -17.05 32.57 -0.47
N VAL A 1070 -18.25 32.82 -1.00
CA VAL A 1070 -19.33 33.51 -0.27
C VAL A 1070 -19.79 32.67 0.92
N ILE A 1071 -19.97 31.36 0.72
CA ILE A 1071 -20.24 30.37 1.78
C ILE A 1071 -19.05 30.31 2.75
N ALA A 1072 -17.82 30.24 2.23
CA ALA A 1072 -16.61 30.21 3.06
C ALA A 1072 -16.54 31.38 4.04
N LEU A 1073 -16.75 32.60 3.54
CA LEU A 1073 -16.72 33.85 4.32
C LEU A 1073 -17.98 34.06 5.15
N ALA A 1074 -19.11 33.43 4.83
CA ALA A 1074 -20.32 33.44 5.66
C ALA A 1074 -20.18 32.52 6.89
N LEU A 1075 -19.41 31.43 6.77
CA LEU A 1075 -19.06 30.53 7.86
C LEU A 1075 -17.99 31.11 8.82
N VAL A 1076 -17.34 32.23 8.46
CA VAL A 1076 -16.37 32.90 9.34
C VAL A 1076 -17.09 33.65 10.48
N THR A 1077 -16.85 33.22 11.71
CA THR A 1077 -17.45 33.78 12.94
C THR A 1077 -16.52 34.73 13.68
N LYS A 1078 -17.07 35.55 14.59
CA LYS A 1078 -16.27 36.39 15.50
C LYS A 1078 -15.89 35.56 16.74
N GLY A 1079 -14.60 35.23 16.92
CA GLY A 1079 -14.12 34.45 18.06
C GLY A 1079 -12.67 33.97 17.91
N TYR A 1080 -12.22 33.11 18.82
CA TYR A 1080 -10.83 32.63 18.90
C TYR A 1080 -10.38 31.71 17.73
N LYS A 1081 -11.32 31.07 17.03
CA LYS A 1081 -11.06 30.35 15.76
C LYS A 1081 -12.06 30.79 14.68
N PRO A 1082 -11.86 31.95 14.03
CA PRO A 1082 -12.85 32.52 13.11
C PRO A 1082 -13.28 31.58 11.97
N TYR A 1083 -12.33 30.86 11.39
CA TYR A 1083 -12.53 29.97 10.24
C TYR A 1083 -12.96 28.54 10.59
N LEU A 1084 -13.23 28.20 11.86
CA LEU A 1084 -13.43 26.80 12.27
C LEU A 1084 -14.54 26.09 11.46
N HIS A 1085 -15.66 26.77 11.22
CA HIS A 1085 -16.77 26.21 10.43
C HIS A 1085 -16.41 26.09 8.94
N THR A 1086 -15.67 27.06 8.39
CA THR A 1086 -15.11 27.04 7.02
C THR A 1086 -14.17 25.85 6.82
N GLN A 1087 -13.31 25.56 7.80
CA GLN A 1087 -12.38 24.43 7.78
C GLN A 1087 -13.11 23.07 7.87
N ILE A 1088 -14.11 22.96 8.75
CA ILE A 1088 -14.97 21.77 8.85
C ILE A 1088 -15.73 21.54 7.54
N PHE A 1089 -16.33 22.60 6.97
CA PHE A 1089 -17.09 22.51 5.73
C PHE A 1089 -16.21 22.00 4.57
N ALA A 1090 -15.00 22.53 4.41
CA ALA A 1090 -14.03 22.01 3.43
C ALA A 1090 -13.74 20.51 3.63
N GLY A 1091 -13.53 20.08 4.88
CA GLY A 1091 -13.35 18.67 5.23
C GLY A 1091 -14.57 17.80 4.86
N THR A 1092 -15.80 18.32 5.05
CA THR A 1092 -17.04 17.62 4.66
C THR A 1092 -17.21 17.52 3.15
N CYS A 1093 -16.80 18.53 2.37
CA CYS A 1093 -16.84 18.47 0.91
C CYS A 1093 -16.02 17.28 0.38
N PHE A 1094 -14.76 17.15 0.79
CA PHE A 1094 -13.91 16.04 0.34
C PHE A 1094 -14.35 14.67 0.89
N PHE A 1095 -14.99 14.62 2.06
CA PHE A 1095 -15.61 13.38 2.56
C PHE A 1095 -16.82 12.96 1.71
N SER A 1096 -17.67 13.91 1.35
CA SER A 1096 -18.79 13.68 0.43
C SER A 1096 -18.31 13.25 -0.96
N CYS A 1097 -17.21 13.82 -1.46
CA CYS A 1097 -16.56 13.37 -2.69
C CYS A 1097 -16.05 11.92 -2.60
N PHE A 1098 -15.49 11.50 -1.45
CA PHE A 1098 -15.10 10.10 -1.24
C PHE A 1098 -16.31 9.15 -1.32
N ILE A 1099 -17.45 9.53 -0.71
CA ILE A 1099 -18.69 8.74 -0.79
C ILE A 1099 -19.23 8.68 -2.23
N LEU A 1100 -19.33 9.83 -2.92
CA LEU A 1100 -19.82 9.91 -4.31
C LEU A 1100 -18.93 9.14 -5.30
N MET A 1101 -17.63 9.02 -5.02
CA MET A 1101 -16.71 8.25 -5.87
C MET A 1101 -17.10 6.77 -5.96
N PHE A 1102 -17.74 6.19 -4.93
CA PHE A 1102 -18.27 4.83 -4.98
C PHE A 1102 -19.45 4.68 -5.97
N LEU A 1103 -20.27 5.71 -6.17
CA LEU A 1103 -21.37 5.69 -7.14
C LEU A 1103 -20.84 5.77 -8.59
N VAL A 1104 -19.87 6.65 -8.83
CA VAL A 1104 -19.16 6.74 -10.11
C VAL A 1104 -18.42 5.42 -10.41
N ARG A 1105 -17.84 4.80 -9.38
CA ARG A 1105 -17.19 3.48 -9.47
C ARG A 1105 -18.17 2.37 -9.80
N GLU A 1106 -19.32 2.26 -9.13
CA GLU A 1106 -20.33 1.23 -9.44
C GLU A 1106 -20.81 1.34 -10.89
N PHE A 1107 -21.07 2.55 -11.37
CA PHE A 1107 -21.46 2.79 -12.77
C PHE A 1107 -20.40 2.31 -13.77
N LEU A 1108 -19.13 2.62 -13.51
CA LEU A 1108 -18.01 2.19 -14.36
C LEU A 1108 -17.77 0.68 -14.30
N VAL A 1109 -17.82 0.05 -13.12
CA VAL A 1109 -17.76 -1.41 -12.96
C VAL A 1109 -18.89 -2.07 -13.74
N ARG A 1110 -20.12 -1.61 -13.54
CA ARG A 1110 -21.31 -2.18 -14.19
C ARG A 1110 -21.21 -2.13 -15.71
N ARG A 1111 -20.81 -1.00 -16.29
CA ARG A 1111 -20.64 -0.88 -17.75
C ARG A 1111 -19.50 -1.75 -18.27
N LEU A 1112 -18.36 -1.82 -17.57
CA LEU A 1112 -17.24 -2.66 -17.98
C LEU A 1112 -17.62 -4.15 -17.99
N LEU A 1113 -18.36 -4.61 -16.97
CA LEU A 1113 -18.92 -5.96 -16.92
C LEU A 1113 -19.95 -6.20 -18.04
N SER A 1114 -20.84 -5.24 -18.35
CA SER A 1114 -21.78 -5.37 -19.47
C SER A 1114 -21.09 -5.41 -20.84
N LYS A 1115 -20.01 -4.64 -21.04
CA LYS A 1115 -19.21 -4.66 -22.28
C LYS A 1115 -18.47 -6.00 -22.43
N ARG A 1116 -17.94 -6.55 -21.32
CA ARG A 1116 -17.30 -7.88 -21.30
C ARG A 1116 -18.28 -9.03 -21.46
N LEU A 1117 -19.51 -8.91 -20.96
CA LEU A 1117 -20.60 -9.85 -21.20
C LEU A 1117 -20.92 -9.93 -22.70
N LEU A 1118 -21.26 -8.80 -23.33
CA LEU A 1118 -21.64 -8.76 -24.74
C LEU A 1118 -20.52 -9.30 -25.67
N ILE A 1119 -19.25 -8.99 -25.40
CA ILE A 1119 -18.11 -9.55 -26.15
C ILE A 1119 -17.98 -11.07 -25.95
N SER A 1120 -18.34 -11.60 -24.77
CA SER A 1120 -18.32 -13.04 -24.51
C SER A 1120 -19.50 -13.74 -25.22
N GLU A 1121 -20.69 -13.14 -25.20
CA GLU A 1121 -21.89 -13.61 -25.90
C GLU A 1121 -21.69 -13.60 -27.43
N GLU A 1122 -21.11 -12.53 -28.00
CA GLU A 1122 -20.74 -12.50 -29.43
C GLU A 1122 -19.73 -13.58 -29.82
N ARG A 1123 -18.75 -13.88 -28.96
CA ARG A 1123 -17.75 -14.92 -29.22
C ARG A 1123 -18.38 -16.31 -29.22
N LEU A 1124 -19.15 -16.64 -28.18
CA LEU A 1124 -19.85 -17.91 -28.06
C LEU A 1124 -20.79 -18.14 -29.26
N ASN A 1125 -21.53 -17.11 -29.67
CA ASN A 1125 -22.40 -17.20 -30.86
C ASN A 1125 -21.59 -17.47 -32.15
N ARG A 1126 -20.45 -16.80 -32.36
CA ARG A 1126 -19.62 -17.05 -33.56
C ARG A 1126 -19.01 -18.45 -33.58
N ILE A 1127 -18.59 -18.98 -32.43
CA ILE A 1127 -18.09 -20.36 -32.32
C ILE A 1127 -19.22 -21.32 -32.70
N ARG A 1128 -20.38 -21.18 -32.06
CA ARG A 1128 -21.60 -21.95 -32.34
C ARG A 1128 -22.05 -21.90 -33.82
N ASP A 1129 -22.11 -20.71 -34.41
CA ASP A 1129 -22.44 -20.50 -35.83
C ASP A 1129 -21.43 -21.22 -36.74
N SER A 1130 -20.13 -21.16 -36.38
CA SER A 1130 -19.08 -21.88 -37.12
C SER A 1130 -19.23 -23.39 -36.99
N THR A 1131 -19.56 -23.92 -35.81
CA THR A 1131 -19.82 -25.34 -35.56
C THR A 1131 -21.07 -25.85 -36.30
N GLU A 1132 -22.14 -25.06 -36.39
CA GLU A 1132 -23.30 -25.39 -37.22
C GLU A 1132 -22.96 -25.37 -38.72
N SER A 1133 -22.11 -24.45 -39.17
CA SER A 1133 -21.66 -24.41 -40.58
C SER A 1133 -20.76 -25.59 -40.95
N LEU A 1134 -19.82 -25.97 -40.06
CA LEU A 1134 -18.92 -27.12 -40.25
C LEU A 1134 -19.69 -28.44 -40.31
N LYS A 1135 -20.79 -28.58 -39.56
CA LYS A 1135 -21.68 -29.74 -39.59
C LYS A 1135 -22.44 -29.92 -40.92
N SER A 1136 -22.24 -29.04 -41.91
CA SER A 1136 -22.82 -29.17 -43.25
C SER A 1136 -21.91 -29.83 -44.30
N GLU A 1137 -20.61 -30.05 -44.02
CA GLU A 1137 -19.70 -30.82 -44.88
C GLU A 1137 -19.19 -32.10 -44.18
N PRO A 1138 -19.07 -33.25 -44.87
CA PRO A 1138 -18.65 -34.51 -44.25
C PRO A 1138 -17.12 -34.58 -44.12
N ILE A 1139 -16.60 -34.20 -42.94
CA ILE A 1139 -15.17 -34.23 -42.59
C ILE A 1139 -14.95 -35.14 -41.35
N PRO A 1140 -13.82 -35.88 -41.20
CA PRO A 1140 -13.71 -36.95 -40.18
C PRO A 1140 -13.53 -36.50 -38.72
N GLU A 1141 -14.00 -37.36 -37.80
CA GLU A 1141 -14.12 -37.28 -36.33
C GLU A 1141 -12.83 -37.00 -35.51
N MET A 1142 -12.06 -35.97 -35.85
CA MET A 1142 -10.75 -35.66 -35.21
C MET A 1142 -10.59 -34.20 -34.76
N VAL A 1143 -11.68 -33.40 -34.73
CA VAL A 1143 -11.61 -31.95 -34.45
C VAL A 1143 -12.40 -31.54 -33.20
N ASP A 1144 -13.56 -32.16 -32.92
CA ASP A 1144 -14.55 -31.64 -31.96
C ASP A 1144 -14.04 -31.41 -30.53
N ASN A 1145 -13.13 -32.25 -30.03
CA ASN A 1145 -12.64 -32.23 -28.64
C ASN A 1145 -11.81 -30.99 -28.22
N VAL A 1146 -11.50 -30.06 -29.13
CA VAL A 1146 -10.62 -28.90 -28.82
C VAL A 1146 -11.40 -27.60 -28.58
N ASP A 1147 -12.57 -27.44 -29.18
CA ASP A 1147 -13.34 -26.20 -29.08
C ASP A 1147 -14.36 -26.22 -27.92
N GLU A 1148 -14.90 -27.39 -27.54
CA GLU A 1148 -15.83 -27.54 -26.40
C GLU A 1148 -15.23 -27.03 -25.06
N GLU A 1149 -13.94 -27.28 -24.79
CA GLU A 1149 -13.26 -26.79 -23.57
C GLU A 1149 -13.18 -25.23 -23.55
N SER A 1150 -13.27 -24.58 -24.72
CA SER A 1150 -13.28 -23.12 -24.81
C SER A 1150 -14.66 -22.50 -24.57
N ASP A 1151 -15.72 -23.19 -25.00
CA ASP A 1151 -17.11 -22.76 -24.82
C ASP A 1151 -17.57 -22.90 -23.35
N ASP A 1152 -17.21 -23.99 -22.67
CA ASP A 1152 -17.45 -24.21 -21.22
C ASP A 1152 -16.96 -22.99 -20.38
N ILE A 1153 -15.78 -22.46 -20.73
CA ILE A 1153 -15.15 -21.30 -20.07
C ILE A 1153 -15.85 -19.98 -20.42
N LEU A 1154 -16.40 -19.86 -21.64
CA LEU A 1154 -17.19 -18.70 -22.07
C LEU A 1154 -18.56 -18.66 -21.39
N GLU A 1155 -19.28 -19.79 -21.30
CA GLU A 1155 -20.57 -19.87 -20.60
C GLU A 1155 -20.46 -19.64 -19.09
N GLU A 1156 -19.41 -20.16 -18.44
CA GLU A 1156 -19.16 -19.92 -17.01
C GLU A 1156 -18.94 -18.41 -16.75
N ARG A 1157 -18.17 -17.75 -17.62
CA ARG A 1157 -17.89 -16.30 -17.61
C ARG A 1157 -19.17 -15.47 -17.85
N ILE A 1158 -19.99 -15.83 -18.85
CA ILE A 1158 -21.28 -15.20 -19.15
C ILE A 1158 -22.24 -15.30 -17.95
N THR A 1159 -22.34 -16.48 -17.35
CA THR A 1159 -23.16 -16.72 -16.16
C THR A 1159 -22.71 -15.86 -14.98
N ARG A 1160 -21.39 -15.78 -14.76
CA ARG A 1160 -20.77 -14.98 -13.69
C ARG A 1160 -21.03 -13.47 -13.86
N TYR A 1161 -20.90 -12.95 -15.09
CA TYR A 1161 -21.25 -11.56 -15.39
C TYR A 1161 -22.75 -11.28 -15.21
N ASN A 1162 -23.62 -12.16 -15.69
CA ASN A 1162 -25.07 -12.03 -15.50
C ASN A 1162 -25.45 -12.00 -14.01
N GLY A 1163 -24.80 -12.83 -13.17
CA GLY A 1163 -24.92 -12.77 -11.71
C GLY A 1163 -24.47 -11.43 -11.12
N LEU A 1164 -23.30 -10.92 -11.53
CA LEU A 1164 -22.77 -9.63 -11.06
C LEU A 1164 -23.59 -8.41 -11.55
N LEU A 1165 -24.28 -8.52 -12.68
CA LEU A 1165 -25.08 -7.45 -13.29
C LEU A 1165 -26.53 -7.37 -12.78
N GLN A 1166 -26.97 -8.33 -11.96
CA GLN A 1166 -28.31 -8.34 -11.36
C GLN A 1166 -28.67 -7.01 -10.67
N GLY A 1167 -29.94 -6.63 -10.77
CA GLY A 1167 -30.50 -5.42 -10.14
C GLY A 1167 -30.67 -5.48 -8.62
N THR A 1168 -30.09 -6.49 -7.94
CA THR A 1168 -30.21 -6.67 -6.50
C THR A 1168 -29.37 -5.67 -5.71
N THR A 1169 -29.78 -5.36 -4.49
CA THR A 1169 -29.00 -4.53 -3.55
C THR A 1169 -27.63 -5.15 -3.26
N THR A 1170 -27.56 -6.48 -3.11
CA THR A 1170 -26.31 -7.23 -2.99
C THR A 1170 -25.41 -7.05 -4.22
N GLY A 1171 -25.97 -7.16 -5.43
CA GLY A 1171 -25.25 -6.94 -6.68
C GLY A 1171 -24.69 -5.51 -6.79
N PHE A 1172 -25.45 -4.49 -6.37
CA PHE A 1172 -24.98 -3.11 -6.29
C PHE A 1172 -23.76 -2.96 -5.37
N PHE A 1173 -23.82 -3.46 -4.13
CA PHE A 1173 -22.68 -3.38 -3.20
C PHE A 1173 -21.47 -4.22 -3.65
N MET A 1174 -21.70 -5.39 -4.25
CA MET A 1174 -20.63 -6.20 -4.84
C MET A 1174 -19.93 -5.46 -5.99
N ARG A 1175 -20.67 -4.87 -6.95
CA ARG A 1175 -20.09 -4.03 -8.02
C ARG A 1175 -19.37 -2.80 -7.45
N MET A 1176 -19.96 -2.13 -6.47
CA MET A 1176 -19.38 -0.94 -5.81
C MET A 1176 -17.99 -1.23 -5.22
N LEU A 1177 -17.75 -2.43 -4.67
CA LEU A 1177 -16.48 -2.85 -4.08
C LEU A 1177 -15.64 -3.80 -4.96
N TYR A 1178 -16.13 -4.21 -6.13
CA TYR A 1178 -15.50 -5.19 -7.02
C TYR A 1178 -14.05 -4.78 -7.33
N PRO A 1179 -13.04 -5.62 -7.06
CA PRO A 1179 -11.63 -5.19 -6.96
C PRO A 1179 -10.91 -5.01 -8.32
N ILE A 1180 -11.64 -4.54 -9.33
CA ILE A 1180 -11.12 -4.22 -10.65
C ILE A 1180 -10.41 -2.83 -10.68
N ARG A 1181 -9.47 -2.68 -11.61
CA ARG A 1181 -8.79 -1.42 -11.90
C ARG A 1181 -9.62 -0.58 -12.87
N ILE A 1182 -10.11 0.55 -12.36
CA ILE A 1182 -10.80 1.62 -13.09
C ILE A 1182 -10.13 2.91 -12.67
#